data_AF-A0A4P7RBN9-F1
#
_entry.id   AF-A0A4P7RBN9-F1
#
_cell.length_a   1.000
_cell.length_b   1.000
_cell.length_c   1.000
_cell.angle_alpha   90.00
_cell.angle_beta   90.00
_cell.angle_gamma   90.00
#
_symmetry.space_group_name_H-M   'P 1'
#
loop_
_entity.id
_entity.type
_entity.pdbx_description
1 polymer ?
#
loop_
_entity_poly.entity_id
_entity_poly.type
_entity_poly.pdbx_seq_one_letter_code
_entity_poly.pdbx_strand_id
1 'polypeptide(L)'
;MAEMMNESPSSSGNFDLTQFYEIFFEEAGENLDQMEQMLLQLDLENADDEELNAIFRCAHSIKGGAATFGFADVAELTHQMESLLDKLRRHELKPTAPMVDVLLESSDALRSLLARHQGKSIDPPATASLVQRISDLAQGQVPVPVSTAAPVSVAAPSVTAPAPALAPIPETPKAAHPVASGVRVLEIHVGPMDDPAEADSIAELFRDITGLGTIEALPCDQSTKRVYRAHTTATDTDLMDLFTFHVSKEHIRIDEIVSGSGVETAAAPEAAETIAAPAAAAADTSSKDFGFFDDAPGAPAPAATAAAASIGEATPALAAPPPAAKTETKSASSATQMESSTLRVSVSKVDQLINLVGELVITQAMLAQKSRELDTAVNQPLLAGLADLDRNTRDLQEAVMSIRMIPMSVVFNRFPRMLRDLASKLGKKVELVTHGEATELDKGLVEKITDPLTHLIRNSCDHGLELPEERRAKGKPDQGTITLSASHQGGSILIEVRDDGKGLSRDRLLTKAREKGIDAPDTMSDNEVWNLIMAPGFSTAEVVTDVSGRGVGMDVVKKNIASLGGTVEIDSAEGYGMSVKVRLPLTLAIMDGMSVRVSDEVYILPLASVIESFQIKPSDINTVAQGAQLVKVRDEYMPVIELERVFNVPRFEFNATSPIMVVVESDGARVALMVDELLGQQQVVIKNLESNYRRVPNISGATILGDGKVALILDTSGLVRRSRH
;
A
#
# COMPACT_ATOMS: atom_id res chain seq x y z
N MET A 1 18.56 1.76 53.59
CA MET A 1 19.56 0.68 53.58
C MET A 1 19.03 -0.44 52.71
N ALA A 2 19.48 -0.49 51.47
CA ALA A 2 19.76 -1.66 50.64
C ALA A 2 20.02 -1.11 49.23
N GLU A 3 21.28 -1.23 48.82
CA GLU A 3 21.92 -0.54 47.70
C GLU A 3 21.49 -1.04 46.33
N MET A 4 21.56 -0.11 45.38
CA MET A 4 21.64 -0.33 43.95
C MET A 4 22.84 -1.20 43.59
N MET A 5 22.65 -2.16 42.68
CA MET A 5 23.72 -2.62 41.80
C MET A 5 23.16 -2.79 40.39
N ASN A 6 23.72 -1.97 39.51
CA ASN A 6 23.37 -1.72 38.13
C ASN A 6 24.27 -2.62 37.27
N GLU A 7 23.73 -3.65 36.63
CA GLU A 7 24.44 -4.36 35.56
C GLU A 7 24.08 -3.71 34.23
N SER A 8 25.04 -2.96 33.68
CA SER A 8 25.00 -2.42 32.32
C SER A 8 25.16 -3.57 31.31
N PRO A 9 24.33 -3.68 30.25
CA PRO A 9 24.64 -4.55 29.14
C PRO A 9 25.69 -3.88 28.25
N SER A 10 26.77 -4.62 27.99
CA SER A 10 27.83 -4.32 27.04
C SER A 10 27.28 -4.12 25.64
N SER A 11 27.66 -3.03 24.98
CA SER A 11 27.36 -2.73 23.58
C SER A 11 28.19 -3.60 22.64
N SER A 12 27.70 -4.80 22.31
CA SER A 12 28.05 -5.47 21.05
C SER A 12 26.96 -5.11 20.05
N GLY A 13 27.31 -4.29 19.05
CA GLY A 13 26.40 -3.85 17.99
C GLY A 13 25.89 -5.04 17.18
N ASN A 14 24.74 -5.57 17.56
CA ASN A 14 23.96 -6.47 16.73
C ASN A 14 23.45 -5.62 15.56
N PHE A 15 24.07 -5.72 14.39
CA PHE A 15 23.61 -5.03 13.19
C PHE A 15 22.17 -5.46 12.91
N ASP A 16 21.23 -4.51 12.96
CA ASP A 16 19.82 -4.78 12.75
C ASP A 16 19.53 -5.04 11.27
N LEU A 17 19.67 -6.30 10.86
CA LEU A 17 19.38 -6.78 9.50
C LEU A 17 17.94 -6.52 9.07
N THR A 18 17.03 -6.26 10.02
CA THR A 18 15.60 -5.99 9.75
C THR A 18 15.41 -4.80 8.83
N GLN A 19 16.21 -3.74 8.98
CA GLN A 19 16.13 -2.55 8.13
C GLN A 19 16.52 -2.86 6.66
N PHE A 20 17.49 -3.74 6.46
CA PHE A 20 17.91 -4.14 5.10
C PHE A 20 16.90 -5.06 4.42
N TYR A 21 16.24 -5.92 5.18
CA TYR A 21 15.11 -6.71 4.67
C TYR A 21 13.96 -5.81 4.21
N GLU A 22 13.59 -4.79 4.98
CA GLU A 22 12.53 -3.84 4.59
C GLU A 22 12.87 -3.11 3.29
N ILE A 23 14.10 -2.61 3.15
CA ILE A 23 14.56 -1.94 1.93
C ILE A 23 14.53 -2.88 0.72
N PHE A 24 15.00 -4.13 0.88
CA PHE A 24 14.94 -5.12 -0.19
C PHE A 24 13.50 -5.42 -0.61
N PHE A 25 12.59 -5.59 0.34
CA PHE A 25 11.21 -5.89 0.02
C PHE A 25 10.51 -4.73 -0.70
N GLU A 26 10.80 -3.49 -0.32
CA GLU A 26 10.32 -2.29 -1.01
C GLU A 26 10.89 -2.23 -2.43
N GLU A 27 12.21 -2.36 -2.60
CA GLU A 27 12.88 -2.34 -3.89
C GLU A 27 12.41 -3.49 -4.81
N ALA A 28 12.27 -4.71 -4.28
CA ALA A 28 11.78 -5.85 -5.04
C ALA A 28 10.31 -5.63 -5.48
N GLY A 29 9.50 -5.00 -4.63
CA GLY A 29 8.13 -4.59 -4.97
C GLY A 29 8.09 -3.57 -6.11
N GLU A 30 8.94 -2.53 -6.05
CA GLU A 30 9.06 -1.51 -7.10
C GLU A 30 9.53 -2.11 -8.43
N ASN A 31 10.55 -2.97 -8.40
CA ASN A 31 11.04 -3.65 -9.61
C ASN A 31 9.97 -4.57 -10.22
N LEU A 32 9.14 -5.23 -9.39
CA LEU A 32 8.02 -6.05 -9.88
C LEU A 32 6.93 -5.17 -10.53
N ASP A 33 6.57 -4.04 -9.92
CA ASP A 33 5.62 -3.08 -10.50
C ASP A 33 6.11 -2.52 -11.84
N GLN A 34 7.38 -2.13 -11.90
CA GLN A 34 8.00 -1.61 -13.13
C GLN A 34 8.03 -2.69 -14.22
N MET A 35 8.48 -3.90 -13.88
CA MET A 35 8.53 -5.02 -14.82
C MET A 35 7.14 -5.38 -15.36
N GLU A 36 6.12 -5.40 -14.51
CA GLU A 36 4.73 -5.65 -14.90
C GLU A 36 4.21 -4.59 -15.87
N GLN A 37 4.43 -3.30 -15.57
CA GLN A 37 4.01 -2.20 -16.45
C GLN A 37 4.67 -2.30 -17.83
N MET A 38 5.98 -2.58 -17.86
CA MET A 38 6.73 -2.72 -19.11
C MET A 38 6.29 -3.94 -19.92
N LEU A 39 6.04 -5.08 -19.27
CA LEU A 39 5.52 -6.28 -19.93
C LEU A 39 4.13 -6.05 -20.54
N LEU A 40 3.28 -5.22 -19.92
CA LEU A 40 1.94 -4.90 -20.43
C LEU A 40 1.95 -3.92 -21.60
N GLN A 41 2.99 -3.10 -21.72
CA GLN A 41 3.16 -2.11 -22.79
C GLN A 41 3.99 -2.63 -23.97
N LEU A 42 4.64 -3.80 -23.81
CA LEU A 42 5.52 -4.40 -24.81
C LEU A 42 4.76 -4.67 -26.14
N ASP A 43 5.23 -4.07 -27.23
CA ASP A 43 4.75 -4.37 -28.58
C ASP A 43 5.33 -5.72 -29.04
N LEU A 44 4.47 -6.71 -29.25
CA LEU A 44 4.88 -8.05 -29.71
C LEU A 44 5.39 -8.07 -31.15
N GLU A 45 5.00 -7.10 -31.99
CA GLU A 45 5.41 -7.04 -33.39
C GLU A 45 6.75 -6.29 -33.57
N ASN A 46 7.01 -5.29 -32.72
CA ASN A 46 8.19 -4.42 -32.80
C ASN A 46 8.82 -4.16 -31.42
N ALA A 47 8.99 -5.21 -30.61
CA ALA A 47 9.62 -5.08 -29.29
C ALA A 47 11.00 -4.42 -29.41
N ASP A 48 11.21 -3.33 -28.68
CA ASP A 48 12.47 -2.62 -28.66
C ASP A 48 13.49 -3.33 -27.74
N ASP A 49 14.75 -3.33 -28.15
CA ASP A 49 15.85 -3.85 -27.36
C ASP A 49 15.99 -3.08 -26.05
N GLU A 50 15.69 -1.78 -26.03
CA GLU A 50 15.71 -0.97 -24.81
C GLU A 50 14.63 -1.43 -23.79
N GLU A 51 13.43 -1.76 -24.27
CA GLU A 51 12.33 -2.26 -23.45
C GLU A 51 12.67 -3.62 -22.83
N LEU A 52 13.16 -4.57 -23.64
CA LEU A 52 13.57 -5.89 -23.15
C LEU A 52 14.75 -5.79 -22.16
N ASN A 53 15.70 -4.88 -22.39
CA ASN A 53 16.81 -4.64 -21.47
C ASN A 53 16.38 -4.05 -20.14
N ALA A 54 15.39 -3.16 -20.13
CA ALA A 54 14.87 -2.59 -18.89
C ALA A 54 14.04 -3.62 -18.09
N ILE A 55 13.25 -4.48 -18.76
CA ILE A 55 12.57 -5.62 -18.11
C ILE A 55 13.60 -6.59 -17.50
N PHE A 56 14.67 -6.91 -18.24
CA PHE A 56 15.75 -7.77 -17.74
C PHE A 56 16.45 -7.18 -16.50
N ARG A 57 16.73 -5.86 -16.48
CA ARG A 57 17.34 -5.20 -15.31
C ARG A 57 16.50 -5.32 -14.05
N CYS A 58 15.17 -5.22 -14.17
CA CYS A 58 14.27 -5.39 -13.03
C CYS A 58 14.37 -6.82 -12.46
N ALA A 59 14.26 -7.83 -13.33
CA ALA A 59 14.41 -9.24 -12.92
C ALA A 59 15.79 -9.52 -12.29
N HIS A 60 16.85 -8.95 -12.86
CA HIS A 60 18.22 -9.10 -12.37
C HIS A 60 18.44 -8.48 -10.99
N SER A 61 17.87 -7.30 -10.73
CA SER A 61 17.96 -6.65 -9.41
C SER A 61 17.26 -7.50 -8.34
N ILE A 62 16.06 -8.01 -8.65
CA ILE A 62 15.29 -8.86 -7.72
C ILE A 62 16.07 -10.14 -7.41
N LYS A 63 16.66 -10.80 -8.41
CA LYS A 63 17.50 -11.99 -8.19
C LYS A 63 18.70 -11.68 -7.31
N GLY A 64 19.41 -10.58 -7.60
CA GLY A 64 20.59 -10.16 -6.84
C GLY A 64 20.28 -9.91 -5.37
N GLY A 65 19.20 -9.17 -5.10
CA GLY A 65 18.73 -8.96 -3.73
C GLY A 65 18.28 -10.26 -3.06
N ALA A 66 17.45 -11.07 -3.73
CA ALA A 66 16.97 -12.34 -3.18
C ALA A 66 18.11 -13.31 -2.82
N ALA A 67 19.15 -13.39 -3.66
CA ALA A 67 20.34 -14.19 -3.39
C ALA A 67 21.14 -13.66 -2.20
N THR A 68 21.28 -12.34 -2.07
CA THR A 68 21.97 -11.67 -0.95
C THR A 68 21.31 -11.96 0.40
N PHE A 69 19.97 -12.04 0.42
CA PHE A 69 19.18 -12.26 1.63
C PHE A 69 18.79 -13.74 1.88
N GLY A 70 19.23 -14.66 1.02
CA GLY A 70 19.00 -16.11 1.19
C GLY A 70 17.61 -16.60 0.78
N PHE A 71 16.85 -15.83 0.01
CA PHE A 71 15.53 -16.22 -0.50
C PHE A 71 15.65 -17.07 -1.76
N ALA A 72 16.04 -18.34 -1.57
CA ALA A 72 16.35 -19.27 -2.65
C ALA A 72 15.19 -19.49 -3.64
N ASP A 73 13.95 -19.52 -3.16
CA ASP A 73 12.73 -19.66 -3.97
C ASP A 73 12.47 -18.45 -4.88
N VAL A 74 12.68 -17.24 -4.37
CA VAL A 74 12.59 -15.98 -5.13
C VAL A 74 13.71 -15.90 -6.16
N ALA A 75 14.94 -16.26 -5.77
CA ALA A 75 16.11 -16.28 -6.64
C ALA A 75 15.99 -17.31 -7.78
N GLU A 76 15.45 -18.50 -7.50
CA GLU A 76 15.24 -19.55 -8.50
C GLU A 76 14.23 -19.12 -9.57
N LEU A 77 13.07 -18.58 -9.14
CA LEU A 77 12.04 -18.16 -10.09
C LEU A 77 12.50 -16.97 -10.95
N THR A 78 13.14 -15.97 -10.35
CA THR A 78 13.71 -14.82 -11.09
C THR A 78 14.81 -15.25 -12.07
N HIS A 79 15.63 -16.24 -11.72
CA HIS A 79 16.63 -16.78 -12.64
C HIS A 79 16.01 -17.41 -13.89
N GLN A 80 14.87 -18.12 -13.77
CA GLN A 80 14.16 -18.66 -14.94
C GLN A 80 13.58 -17.55 -15.82
N MET A 81 13.03 -16.50 -15.21
CA MET A 81 12.57 -15.32 -15.94
C MET A 81 13.72 -14.64 -16.69
N GLU A 82 14.86 -14.42 -16.03
CA GLU A 82 16.06 -13.87 -16.68
C GLU A 82 16.54 -14.72 -17.85
N SER A 83 16.49 -16.05 -17.74
CA SER A 83 16.92 -16.96 -18.80
C SER A 83 16.04 -16.84 -20.05
N LEU A 84 14.72 -16.66 -19.89
CA LEU A 84 13.81 -16.41 -21.00
C LEU A 84 14.04 -15.01 -21.60
N LEU A 85 14.17 -13.99 -20.75
CA LEU A 85 14.41 -12.60 -21.16
C LEU A 85 15.75 -12.41 -21.88
N ASP A 86 16.80 -13.12 -21.47
CA ASP A 86 18.12 -13.07 -22.14
C ASP A 86 18.03 -13.61 -23.57
N LYS A 87 17.25 -14.68 -23.81
CA LYS A 87 17.03 -15.22 -25.15
C LYS A 87 16.20 -14.28 -26.05
N LEU A 88 15.21 -13.60 -25.47
CA LEU A 88 14.44 -12.58 -26.17
C LEU A 88 15.33 -11.40 -26.57
N ARG A 89 16.16 -10.91 -25.64
CA ARG A 89 17.10 -9.80 -25.88
C ARG A 89 18.17 -10.13 -26.93
N ARG A 90 18.65 -11.39 -26.96
CA ARG A 90 19.65 -11.83 -27.95
C ARG A 90 19.05 -12.10 -29.34
N HIS A 91 17.76 -11.85 -29.53
CA HIS A 91 17.02 -12.17 -30.76
C HIS A 91 17.04 -13.67 -31.11
N GLU A 92 17.28 -14.54 -30.12
CA GLU A 92 17.24 -16.00 -30.30
C GLU A 92 15.78 -16.51 -30.35
N LEU A 93 14.87 -15.80 -29.69
CA LEU A 93 13.43 -16.03 -29.69
C LEU A 93 12.69 -14.72 -29.98
N LYS A 94 11.53 -14.80 -30.66
CA LYS A 94 10.63 -13.65 -30.81
C LYS A 94 9.67 -13.58 -29.62
N PRO A 95 9.37 -12.38 -29.09
CA PRO A 95 8.34 -12.21 -28.07
C PRO A 95 7.00 -12.73 -28.56
N THR A 96 6.29 -13.49 -27.73
CA THR A 96 4.95 -14.01 -28.02
C THR A 96 4.02 -13.77 -26.84
N ALA A 97 2.71 -13.68 -27.08
CA ALA A 97 1.72 -13.50 -26.01
C ALA A 97 1.85 -14.56 -24.88
N PRO A 98 2.04 -15.86 -25.16
CA PRO A 98 2.25 -16.86 -24.12
C PRO A 98 3.50 -16.62 -23.25
N MET A 99 4.56 -16.01 -23.80
CA MET A 99 5.76 -15.66 -23.04
C MET A 99 5.50 -14.49 -22.10
N VAL A 100 4.79 -13.46 -22.58
CA VAL A 100 4.38 -12.31 -21.75
C VAL A 100 3.44 -12.75 -20.64
N ASP A 101 2.43 -13.59 -20.95
CA ASP A 101 1.49 -14.12 -19.96
C ASP A 101 2.22 -14.89 -18.86
N VAL A 102 3.15 -15.78 -19.23
CA VAL A 102 3.95 -16.55 -18.26
C VAL A 102 4.85 -15.65 -17.42
N LEU A 103 5.49 -14.63 -18.01
CA LEU A 103 6.31 -13.66 -17.26
C LEU A 103 5.47 -12.86 -16.26
N LEU A 104 4.26 -12.48 -16.63
CA LEU A 104 3.33 -11.78 -15.74
C LEU A 104 2.80 -12.70 -14.61
N GLU A 105 2.43 -13.96 -14.93
CA GLU A 105 2.10 -14.96 -13.90
C GLU A 105 3.29 -15.18 -12.94
N SER A 106 4.52 -15.09 -13.45
CA SER A 106 5.73 -15.21 -12.64
C SER A 106 5.90 -14.02 -11.68
N SER A 107 5.59 -12.80 -12.12
CA SER A 107 5.56 -11.62 -11.25
C SER A 107 4.57 -11.78 -10.10
N ASP A 108 3.37 -12.32 -10.36
CA ASP A 108 2.36 -12.59 -9.33
C ASP A 108 2.82 -13.64 -8.31
N ALA A 109 3.49 -14.70 -8.81
CA ALA A 109 4.09 -15.71 -7.96
C ALA A 109 5.24 -15.13 -7.10
N LEU A 110 6.10 -14.27 -7.67
CA LEU A 110 7.16 -13.57 -6.93
C LEU A 110 6.59 -12.67 -5.83
N ARG A 111 5.51 -11.91 -6.10
CA ARG A 111 4.82 -11.11 -5.06
C ARG A 111 4.35 -11.99 -3.91
N SER A 112 3.81 -13.17 -4.23
CA SER A 112 3.32 -14.13 -3.23
C SER A 112 4.46 -14.72 -2.39
N LEU A 113 5.61 -15.03 -3.01
CA LEU A 113 6.81 -15.48 -2.31
C LEU A 113 7.41 -14.39 -1.40
N LEU A 114 7.51 -13.15 -1.89
CA LEU A 114 7.98 -12.02 -1.08
C LEU A 114 7.05 -11.74 0.11
N ALA A 115 5.73 -11.80 -0.10
CA ALA A 115 4.75 -11.63 0.98
C ALA A 115 4.86 -12.74 2.05
N ARG A 116 5.21 -13.97 1.66
CA ARG A 116 5.51 -15.07 2.58
C ARG A 116 6.75 -14.78 3.42
N HIS A 117 7.85 -14.33 2.80
CA HIS A 117 9.07 -13.95 3.53
C HIS A 117 8.87 -12.73 4.45
N GLN A 118 7.86 -11.90 4.19
CA GLN A 118 7.40 -10.83 5.09
C GLN A 118 6.45 -11.31 6.21
N GLY A 119 6.10 -12.60 6.29
CA GLY A 119 5.16 -13.15 7.27
C GLY A 119 3.69 -12.85 7.00
N LYS A 120 3.33 -12.39 5.79
CA LYS A 120 1.95 -12.01 5.39
C LYS A 120 1.15 -13.15 4.75
N SER A 121 1.77 -14.30 4.48
CA SER A 121 1.12 -15.49 3.87
C SER A 121 1.73 -16.80 4.40
N ILE A 122 0.89 -17.84 4.55
CA ILE A 122 1.28 -19.13 5.15
C ILE A 122 1.41 -20.25 4.09
N ASP A 123 0.64 -20.17 2.98
CA ASP A 123 0.61 -21.22 1.96
C ASP A 123 1.69 -21.00 0.87
N PRO A 124 2.45 -22.05 0.49
CA PRO A 124 3.42 -21.94 -0.60
C PRO A 124 2.69 -21.87 -1.96
N PRO A 125 2.94 -20.84 -2.79
CA PRO A 125 2.44 -20.86 -4.16
C PRO A 125 3.08 -22.02 -4.92
N ALA A 126 2.30 -22.73 -5.73
CA ALA A 126 2.81 -23.83 -6.56
C ALA A 126 3.62 -23.27 -7.73
N THR A 127 4.91 -23.02 -7.53
CA THR A 127 5.82 -22.44 -8.54
C THR A 127 6.37 -23.47 -9.53
N ALA A 128 6.34 -24.77 -9.20
CA ALA A 128 6.94 -25.83 -10.01
C ALA A 128 6.36 -25.92 -11.44
N SER A 129 5.05 -25.80 -11.60
CA SER A 129 4.40 -25.80 -12.92
C SER A 129 4.75 -24.57 -13.75
N LEU A 130 5.04 -23.46 -13.09
CA LEU A 130 5.34 -22.17 -13.71
C LEU A 130 6.80 -22.12 -14.15
N VAL A 131 7.73 -22.59 -13.31
CA VAL A 131 9.14 -22.82 -13.69
C VAL A 131 9.24 -23.73 -14.91
N GLN A 132 8.47 -24.82 -14.94
CA GLN A 132 8.47 -25.74 -16.09
C GLN A 132 8.00 -25.04 -17.37
N ARG A 133 6.89 -24.27 -17.31
CA ARG A 133 6.37 -23.51 -18.47
C ARG A 133 7.37 -22.46 -18.99
N ILE A 134 8.06 -21.76 -18.10
CA ILE A 134 9.11 -20.80 -18.48
C ILE A 134 10.26 -21.53 -19.19
N SER A 135 10.69 -22.67 -18.65
CA SER A 135 11.77 -23.47 -19.24
C SER A 135 11.40 -24.01 -20.63
N ASP A 136 10.19 -24.54 -20.78
CA ASP A 136 9.69 -25.07 -22.06
C ASP A 136 9.63 -23.96 -23.13
N LEU A 137 9.12 -22.78 -22.76
CA LEU A 137 9.09 -21.60 -23.64
C LEU A 137 10.49 -21.08 -23.97
N ALA A 138 11.41 -21.08 -23.00
CA ALA A 138 12.80 -20.69 -23.21
C ALA A 138 13.53 -21.68 -24.15
N GLN A 139 13.10 -22.94 -24.21
CA GLN A 139 13.61 -23.93 -25.17
C GLN A 139 12.94 -23.83 -26.55
N GLY A 140 12.04 -22.87 -26.76
CA GLY A 140 11.33 -22.69 -28.03
C GLY A 140 10.22 -23.72 -28.27
N GLN A 141 9.81 -24.46 -27.23
CA GLN A 141 8.68 -25.38 -27.32
C GLN A 141 7.38 -24.59 -27.14
N VAL A 142 6.55 -24.56 -28.19
CA VAL A 142 5.21 -23.97 -28.10
C VAL A 142 4.33 -24.94 -27.31
N PRO A 143 3.65 -24.50 -26.23
CA PRO A 143 2.72 -25.37 -25.51
C PRO A 143 1.61 -25.81 -26.45
N VAL A 144 1.45 -27.12 -26.64
CA VAL A 144 0.23 -27.68 -27.20
C VAL A 144 -0.89 -27.37 -26.19
N PRO A 145 -1.99 -26.72 -26.59
CA PRO A 145 -3.06 -26.42 -25.64
C PRO A 145 -3.57 -27.72 -25.05
N VAL A 146 -3.49 -27.83 -23.72
CA VAL A 146 -4.14 -28.91 -22.97
C VAL A 146 -5.63 -28.74 -23.21
N SER A 147 -6.18 -29.59 -24.08
CA SER A 147 -7.62 -29.72 -24.29
C SER A 147 -8.24 -30.12 -22.95
N THR A 148 -8.95 -29.18 -22.34
CA THR A 148 -9.91 -29.45 -21.28
C THR A 148 -10.94 -30.43 -21.80
N ALA A 149 -10.80 -31.69 -21.40
CA ALA A 149 -11.80 -32.72 -21.63
C ALA A 149 -13.13 -32.30 -20.99
N ALA A 150 -14.17 -32.30 -21.82
CA ALA A 150 -15.56 -32.11 -21.44
C ALA A 150 -16.01 -33.16 -20.40
N PRO A 151 -17.04 -32.85 -19.58
CA PRO A 151 -17.35 -33.59 -18.36
C PRO A 151 -17.98 -34.94 -18.69
N VAL A 152 -17.45 -36.01 -18.10
CA VAL A 152 -18.07 -37.34 -18.15
C VAL A 152 -19.07 -37.44 -17.00
N SER A 153 -20.31 -37.67 -17.39
CA SER A 153 -21.49 -37.98 -16.59
C SER A 153 -21.22 -38.85 -15.34
N VAL A 154 -21.71 -38.38 -14.20
CA VAL A 154 -21.77 -39.11 -12.93
C VAL A 154 -22.86 -40.18 -13.01
N ALA A 155 -22.49 -41.45 -12.82
CA ALA A 155 -23.42 -42.53 -12.51
C ALA A 155 -22.95 -43.26 -11.23
N ALA A 156 -23.86 -43.35 -10.27
CA ALA A 156 -23.67 -43.92 -8.94
C ALA A 156 -23.96 -45.45 -8.93
N PRO A 157 -23.83 -46.19 -7.81
CA PRO A 157 -22.98 -47.38 -7.72
C PRO A 157 -23.77 -48.70 -7.59
N SER A 158 -23.10 -49.85 -7.82
CA SER A 158 -23.60 -51.16 -7.39
C SER A 158 -22.45 -52.13 -7.07
N VAL A 159 -22.78 -53.18 -6.31
CA VAL A 159 -22.05 -53.69 -5.14
C VAL A 159 -21.59 -55.15 -5.33
N THR A 160 -20.62 -55.60 -4.50
CA THR A 160 -20.29 -56.99 -4.04
C THR A 160 -19.69 -58.00 -5.05
N ALA A 161 -18.80 -58.96 -4.75
CA ALA A 161 -17.87 -59.46 -3.68
C ALA A 161 -17.36 -60.86 -4.20
N PRO A 162 -16.56 -61.74 -3.53
CA PRO A 162 -15.65 -61.68 -2.37
C PRO A 162 -14.23 -62.35 -2.58
N ALA A 163 -13.44 -62.38 -1.50
CA ALA A 163 -12.02 -62.78 -1.28
C ALA A 163 -11.69 -64.30 -1.37
N PRO A 164 -10.42 -64.75 -1.13
CA PRO A 164 -9.98 -64.98 0.28
C PRO A 164 -8.46 -64.81 0.64
N ALA A 165 -8.26 -64.33 1.88
CA ALA A 165 -7.35 -64.81 2.98
C ALA A 165 -5.80 -64.84 2.79
N LEU A 166 -4.90 -64.55 3.76
CA LEU A 166 -4.88 -64.43 5.24
C LEU A 166 -3.74 -63.47 5.70
N ALA A 167 -3.84 -62.94 6.94
CA ALA A 167 -2.91 -62.00 7.64
C ALA A 167 -1.69 -62.70 8.32
N PRO A 168 -0.82 -62.09 9.19
CA PRO A 168 -0.54 -60.67 9.54
C PRO A 168 0.99 -60.28 9.71
N ILE A 169 1.24 -59.03 10.17
CA ILE A 169 2.44 -58.38 10.84
C ILE A 169 3.71 -58.04 9.99
N PRO A 170 4.59 -57.03 10.30
CA PRO A 170 4.56 -55.78 11.12
C PRO A 170 5.05 -54.49 10.38
N GLU A 171 5.10 -53.36 11.11
CA GLU A 171 5.50 -51.99 10.72
C GLU A 171 6.99 -51.76 10.32
N THR A 172 7.18 -50.68 9.53
CA THR A 172 8.40 -49.90 9.15
C THR A 172 9.33 -50.48 8.06
N PRO A 173 10.18 -49.68 7.36
CA PRO A 173 10.12 -48.27 6.96
C PRO A 173 10.43 -48.05 5.44
N LYS A 174 10.33 -46.78 5.02
CA LYS A 174 10.61 -46.21 3.69
C LYS A 174 11.97 -46.65 3.11
N ALA A 175 11.95 -47.27 1.92
CA ALA A 175 13.14 -47.69 1.19
C ALA A 175 13.83 -46.54 0.46
N ALA A 176 15.16 -46.56 0.55
CA ALA A 176 16.12 -45.66 -0.05
C ALA A 176 16.60 -46.16 -1.43
N HIS A 177 17.24 -45.25 -2.18
CA HIS A 177 18.24 -45.55 -3.20
C HIS A 177 19.59 -44.88 -2.80
N PRO A 178 20.76 -45.33 -3.31
CA PRO A 178 21.95 -45.66 -2.51
C PRO A 178 23.08 -44.61 -2.44
N VAL A 179 24.07 -44.89 -1.57
CA VAL A 179 25.20 -44.07 -1.09
C VAL A 179 26.45 -44.12 -1.99
N ALA A 180 27.17 -42.98 -2.10
CA ALA A 180 28.64 -42.92 -2.07
C ALA A 180 29.11 -41.57 -1.47
N SER A 181 30.06 -41.64 -0.53
CA SER A 181 30.53 -40.57 0.35
C SER A 181 31.72 -39.78 -0.24
N GLY A 182 31.83 -38.49 0.04
CA GLY A 182 32.98 -37.67 -0.34
C GLY A 182 33.37 -36.64 0.73
N VAL A 183 33.50 -37.07 2.00
CA VAL A 183 34.05 -36.17 3.03
C VAL A 183 35.55 -36.03 2.78
N ARG A 184 35.99 -34.82 2.41
CA ARG A 184 37.39 -34.45 2.19
C ARG A 184 38.00 -33.87 3.45
N VAL A 185 39.32 -34.03 3.60
CA VAL A 185 40.09 -33.52 4.75
C VAL A 185 41.01 -32.42 4.25
N LEU A 186 40.79 -31.21 4.75
CA LEU A 186 41.48 -29.99 4.34
C LEU A 186 42.32 -29.45 5.51
N GLU A 187 43.46 -28.87 5.20
CA GLU A 187 44.24 -28.02 6.09
C GLU A 187 44.08 -26.56 5.64
N ILE A 188 43.56 -25.72 6.52
CA ILE A 188 43.27 -24.32 6.26
C ILE A 188 44.28 -23.49 7.04
N HIS A 189 45.15 -22.79 6.32
CA HIS A 189 46.12 -21.87 6.88
C HIS A 189 45.59 -20.44 6.80
N VAL A 190 45.60 -19.74 7.93
CA VAL A 190 45.11 -18.37 8.05
C VAL A 190 46.23 -17.49 8.59
N GLY A 191 46.70 -16.54 7.77
CA GLY A 191 47.70 -15.52 8.14
C GLY A 191 48.97 -15.49 7.27
N PRO A 192 49.89 -14.52 7.51
CA PRO A 192 50.03 -13.75 8.75
C PRO A 192 49.01 -12.60 8.87
N MET A 193 48.43 -12.42 10.06
CA MET A 193 47.49 -11.36 10.40
C MET A 193 47.91 -10.62 11.69
N ASP A 194 47.51 -9.36 11.81
CA ASP A 194 47.83 -8.50 12.96
C ASP A 194 47.00 -8.85 14.22
N ASP A 195 45.74 -9.30 14.04
CA ASP A 195 44.90 -9.84 15.11
C ASP A 195 44.49 -11.29 14.81
N PRO A 196 45.13 -12.29 15.47
CA PRO A 196 44.82 -13.68 15.23
C PRO A 196 43.50 -14.15 15.85
N ALA A 197 42.79 -13.33 16.65
CA ALA A 197 41.48 -13.68 17.20
C ALA A 197 40.38 -13.68 16.13
N GLU A 198 40.52 -12.88 15.07
CA GLU A 198 39.57 -12.89 13.94
C GLU A 198 39.52 -14.26 13.25
N ALA A 199 40.66 -14.95 13.20
CA ALA A 199 40.77 -16.29 12.63
C ALA A 199 40.08 -17.37 13.49
N ASP A 200 39.78 -17.12 14.76
CA ASP A 200 39.04 -18.07 15.62
C ASP A 200 37.55 -18.13 15.21
N SER A 201 37.01 -17.05 14.63
CA SER A 201 35.64 -16.98 14.10
C SER A 201 35.39 -18.01 12.98
N ILE A 202 36.44 -18.40 12.24
CA ILE A 202 36.36 -19.46 11.21
C ILE A 202 35.96 -20.80 11.83
N ALA A 203 36.41 -21.10 13.05
CA ALA A 203 36.03 -22.32 13.75
C ALA A 203 34.56 -22.28 14.23
N GLU A 204 34.03 -21.10 14.55
CA GLU A 204 32.63 -20.92 14.97
C GLU A 204 31.65 -21.15 13.81
N LEU A 205 32.03 -20.77 12.58
CA LEU A 205 31.19 -20.96 11.39
C LEU A 205 30.83 -22.42 11.10
N PHE A 206 31.76 -23.36 11.36
CA PHE A 206 31.48 -24.80 11.23
C PHE A 206 30.57 -25.33 12.34
N ARG A 207 30.45 -24.61 13.46
CA ARG A 207 29.55 -24.97 14.56
C ARG A 207 28.13 -24.47 14.29
N ASP A 208 28.00 -23.25 13.75
CA ASP A 208 26.71 -22.58 13.60
C ASP A 208 25.95 -22.99 12.33
N ILE A 209 26.68 -23.40 11.28
CA ILE A 209 26.08 -23.80 10.01
C ILE A 209 26.04 -25.34 9.91
N THR A 210 24.85 -25.90 10.14
CA THR A 210 24.62 -27.34 10.07
C THR A 210 24.86 -27.88 8.66
N GLY A 211 25.83 -28.79 8.51
CA GLY A 211 26.14 -29.46 7.24
C GLY A 211 27.49 -29.09 6.62
N LEU A 212 28.20 -28.08 7.14
CA LEU A 212 29.56 -27.72 6.69
C LEU A 212 30.65 -28.72 7.10
N GLY A 213 30.40 -29.56 8.10
CA GLY A 213 31.36 -30.57 8.58
C GLY A 213 32.00 -30.20 9.92
N THR A 214 33.18 -30.74 10.23
CA THR A 214 33.87 -30.51 11.51
C THR A 214 35.24 -29.88 11.32
N ILE A 215 35.61 -28.93 12.15
CA ILE A 215 36.92 -28.24 12.11
C ILE A 215 37.64 -28.35 13.46
N GLU A 216 38.95 -28.53 13.43
CA GLU A 216 39.83 -28.62 14.60
C GLU A 216 41.04 -27.69 14.43
N ALA A 217 41.42 -26.95 15.47
CA ALA A 217 42.62 -26.11 15.45
C ALA A 217 43.88 -26.96 15.65
N LEU A 218 44.87 -26.79 14.77
CA LEU A 218 46.18 -27.44 14.87
C LEU A 218 47.19 -26.51 15.56
N PRO A 219 48.11 -27.03 16.39
CA PRO A 219 49.14 -26.23 17.03
C PRO A 219 50.08 -25.62 15.97
N CYS A 220 50.25 -24.29 16.02
CA CYS A 220 51.15 -23.55 15.15
C CYS A 220 52.11 -22.72 16.01
N ASP A 221 53.43 -22.89 15.80
CA ASP A 221 54.47 -22.21 16.58
C ASP A 221 54.66 -20.72 16.21
N GLN A 222 53.83 -20.17 15.30
CA GLN A 222 53.87 -18.77 14.86
C GLN A 222 52.66 -17.99 15.40
N SER A 223 52.90 -16.95 16.21
CA SER A 223 51.83 -16.24 16.91
C SER A 223 50.80 -15.55 15.99
N THR A 224 51.22 -15.14 14.79
CA THR A 224 50.41 -14.40 13.80
C THR A 224 49.68 -15.29 12.78
N LYS A 225 49.70 -16.61 12.98
CA LYS A 225 49.03 -17.56 12.09
C LYS A 225 48.18 -18.55 12.87
N ARG A 226 47.13 -19.04 12.23
CA ARG A 226 46.32 -20.17 12.70
C ARG A 226 46.23 -21.22 11.61
N VAL A 227 46.19 -22.47 12.03
CA VAL A 227 46.05 -23.61 11.12
C VAL A 227 44.90 -24.46 11.64
N TYR A 228 43.99 -24.82 10.75
CA TYR A 228 42.84 -25.65 11.07
C TYR A 228 42.82 -26.89 10.19
N ARG A 229 42.28 -27.99 10.71
CA ARG A 229 41.95 -29.17 9.94
C ARG A 229 40.43 -29.30 9.85
N ALA A 230 39.89 -29.28 8.63
CA ALA A 230 38.45 -29.38 8.39
C ALA A 230 38.11 -30.69 7.66
N HIS A 231 37.08 -31.38 8.12
CA HIS A 231 36.43 -32.50 7.45
C HIS A 231 35.10 -32.01 6.91
N THR A 232 34.98 -31.87 5.60
CA THR A 232 33.82 -31.22 4.97
C THR A 232 33.44 -31.89 3.66
N THR A 233 32.23 -31.67 3.18
CA THR A 233 31.81 -31.99 1.80
C THR A 233 31.69 -30.75 0.92
N ALA A 234 31.94 -29.56 1.47
CA ALA A 234 31.86 -28.28 0.76
C ALA A 234 33.04 -28.10 -0.21
N THR A 235 32.80 -27.35 -1.29
CA THR A 235 33.85 -27.03 -2.27
C THR A 235 34.74 -25.90 -1.76
N ASP A 236 35.96 -25.79 -2.30
CA ASP A 236 36.88 -24.71 -1.91
C ASP A 236 36.32 -23.33 -2.25
N THR A 237 35.46 -23.21 -3.27
CA THR A 237 34.77 -21.96 -3.61
C THR A 237 33.77 -21.58 -2.53
N ASP A 238 32.95 -22.53 -2.09
CA ASP A 238 31.95 -22.28 -1.04
C ASP A 238 32.62 -21.90 0.30
N LEU A 239 33.70 -22.58 0.66
CA LEU A 239 34.46 -22.28 1.88
C LEU A 239 35.18 -20.93 1.79
N MET A 240 35.75 -20.60 0.65
CA MET A 240 36.46 -19.34 0.47
C MET A 240 35.49 -18.15 0.53
N ASP A 241 34.32 -18.26 -0.08
CA ASP A 241 33.29 -17.22 -0.03
C ASP A 241 32.78 -17.02 1.40
N LEU A 242 32.67 -18.11 2.16
CA LEU A 242 32.26 -18.09 3.57
C LEU A 242 33.33 -17.50 4.50
N PHE A 243 34.62 -17.81 4.28
CA PHE A 243 35.70 -17.29 5.10
C PHE A 243 36.06 -15.84 4.77
N THR A 244 35.85 -15.39 3.52
CA THR A 244 36.18 -14.01 3.09
C THR A 244 35.39 -12.94 3.86
N PHE A 245 34.28 -13.31 4.50
CA PHE A 245 33.52 -12.42 5.36
C PHE A 245 34.26 -12.05 6.66
N HIS A 246 35.12 -12.94 7.16
CA HIS A 246 35.81 -12.77 8.44
C HIS A 246 37.31 -12.52 8.27
N VAL A 247 37.92 -13.10 7.23
CA VAL A 247 39.35 -12.92 6.95
C VAL A 247 39.51 -12.68 5.46
N SER A 248 40.25 -11.64 5.07
CA SER A 248 40.52 -11.34 3.66
C SER A 248 41.08 -12.56 2.92
N LYS A 249 40.56 -12.80 1.71
CA LYS A 249 40.91 -13.95 0.85
C LYS A 249 42.41 -14.18 0.67
N GLU A 250 43.21 -13.11 0.68
CA GLU A 250 44.67 -13.13 0.57
C GLU A 250 45.40 -13.78 1.76
N HIS A 251 44.75 -13.87 2.92
CA HIS A 251 45.30 -14.50 4.12
C HIS A 251 44.88 -15.96 4.31
N ILE A 252 44.00 -16.48 3.45
CA ILE A 252 43.45 -17.83 3.56
C ILE A 252 44.05 -18.73 2.49
N ARG A 253 44.58 -19.87 2.91
CA ARG A 253 45.07 -20.92 2.03
C ARG A 253 44.48 -22.27 2.46
N ILE A 254 43.87 -22.98 1.51
CA ILE A 254 43.24 -24.28 1.73
C ILE A 254 44.04 -25.33 0.96
N ASP A 255 44.59 -26.33 1.67
CA ASP A 255 45.37 -27.42 1.10
C ASP A 255 44.68 -28.76 1.45
N GLU A 256 44.53 -29.69 0.49
CA GLU A 256 43.84 -30.97 0.71
C GLU A 256 44.79 -32.10 1.11
N ILE A 257 44.52 -32.78 2.22
CA ILE A 257 45.37 -33.85 2.76
C ILE A 257 44.94 -35.20 2.16
N VAL A 258 45.67 -35.65 1.13
CA VAL A 258 45.50 -37.00 0.58
C VAL A 258 46.26 -38.02 1.44
N SER A 259 45.54 -38.92 2.11
CA SER A 259 46.17 -39.96 2.96
C SER A 259 46.68 -41.13 2.14
N GLY A 260 48.01 -41.23 1.94
CA GLY A 260 48.64 -42.42 1.35
C GLY A 260 50.14 -42.32 0.99
N SER A 261 51.01 -42.60 1.97
CA SER A 261 52.36 -43.19 1.89
C SER A 261 53.45 -42.61 0.96
N GLY A 262 54.44 -41.95 1.57
CA GLY A 262 55.81 -42.50 1.64
C GLY A 262 56.90 -42.03 0.63
N VAL A 263 57.81 -41.18 1.15
CA VAL A 263 59.28 -41.20 0.97
C VAL A 263 59.90 -40.75 -0.38
N GLU A 264 60.94 -39.90 -0.24
CA GLU A 264 62.01 -39.52 -1.20
C GLU A 264 61.61 -38.60 -2.38
N THR A 265 62.36 -37.57 -2.80
CA THR A 265 63.76 -37.16 -2.56
C THR A 265 63.94 -35.67 -2.91
N ALA A 266 65.03 -35.12 -2.40
CA ALA A 266 65.57 -33.78 -2.57
C ALA A 266 65.72 -33.24 -4.01
N ALA A 267 65.60 -31.93 -4.18
CA ALA A 267 66.71 -31.05 -4.61
C ALA A 267 66.26 -29.57 -4.64
N ALA A 268 67.01 -28.72 -3.95
CA ALA A 268 67.08 -27.27 -4.14
C ALA A 268 68.11 -26.95 -5.27
N PRO A 269 68.60 -25.70 -5.49
CA PRO A 269 68.11 -24.36 -5.16
C PRO A 269 68.27 -23.36 -6.35
N GLU A 270 68.22 -22.07 -6.04
CA GLU A 270 68.78 -20.87 -6.73
C GLU A 270 67.71 -19.88 -7.24
N ALA A 271 67.79 -18.58 -7.00
CA ALA A 271 68.67 -17.76 -6.16
C ALA A 271 68.07 -16.33 -6.14
N ALA A 272 68.32 -15.61 -5.03
CA ALA A 272 68.74 -14.20 -4.98
C ALA A 272 67.79 -13.12 -5.58
N GLU A 273 67.56 -11.94 -4.98
CA GLU A 273 68.15 -11.27 -3.83
C GLU A 273 67.42 -9.92 -3.65
N THR A 274 67.08 -9.56 -2.40
CA THR A 274 67.27 -8.22 -1.75
C THR A 274 66.67 -6.92 -2.34
N ILE A 275 66.42 -5.81 -1.63
CA ILE A 275 66.75 -5.22 -0.31
C ILE A 275 65.58 -4.22 -0.02
N ALA A 276 64.89 -4.34 1.11
CA ALA A 276 64.95 -3.52 2.34
C ALA A 276 64.27 -2.12 2.33
N ALA A 277 63.31 -2.03 3.27
CA ALA A 277 62.88 -0.98 4.22
C ALA A 277 63.86 0.21 4.51
N PRO A 278 63.53 1.23 5.37
CA PRO A 278 62.42 1.30 6.34
C PRO A 278 61.76 2.69 6.63
N ALA A 279 60.62 2.59 7.33
CA ALA A 279 60.08 3.33 8.49
C ALA A 279 60.44 4.81 8.81
N ALA A 280 59.39 5.56 9.18
CA ALA A 280 59.15 6.20 10.50
C ALA A 280 58.81 7.72 10.53
N ALA A 281 57.67 8.02 11.17
CA ALA A 281 57.38 9.06 12.17
C ALA A 281 57.36 10.59 11.84
N ALA A 282 56.17 11.15 12.11
CA ALA A 282 55.86 12.35 12.93
C ALA A 282 56.10 13.81 12.45
N ALA A 283 55.09 14.63 12.84
CA ALA A 283 55.08 16.07 13.14
C ALA A 283 54.87 17.12 12.02
N ASP A 284 53.64 17.65 11.99
CA ASP A 284 53.22 19.03 12.28
C ASP A 284 53.74 20.26 11.47
N THR A 285 52.83 21.25 11.38
CA THR A 285 52.99 22.70 11.07
C THR A 285 53.00 23.23 9.61
N SER A 286 51.90 23.95 9.33
CA SER A 286 51.80 25.32 8.82
C SER A 286 52.34 25.74 7.43
N SER A 287 51.39 26.31 6.67
CA SER A 287 51.43 27.63 6.03
C SER A 287 51.75 27.75 4.53
N LYS A 288 50.88 28.57 3.91
CA LYS A 288 51.02 29.44 2.72
C LYS A 288 50.71 28.85 1.35
N ASP A 289 49.48 29.15 0.93
CA ASP A 289 49.11 30.13 -0.12
C ASP A 289 49.90 30.14 -1.44
N PHE A 290 49.15 30.03 -2.54
CA PHE A 290 48.96 30.96 -3.67
C PHE A 290 48.35 30.13 -4.82
N GLY A 291 47.09 30.35 -5.25
CA GLY A 291 46.67 31.35 -6.26
C GLY A 291 46.93 30.80 -7.68
N PHE A 292 46.02 30.78 -8.67
CA PHE A 292 44.80 31.57 -8.91
C PHE A 292 44.06 31.00 -10.15
N PHE A 293 42.73 31.14 -10.15
CA PHE A 293 41.82 31.41 -11.29
C PHE A 293 41.54 30.34 -12.37
N ASP A 294 40.38 30.28 -13.02
CA ASP A 294 39.07 30.99 -12.93
C ASP A 294 38.08 30.20 -13.82
N ASP A 295 36.78 30.50 -13.75
CA ASP A 295 35.67 30.01 -14.59
C ASP A 295 34.98 28.70 -14.19
N ALA A 296 34.37 28.68 -12.99
CA ALA A 296 33.24 27.80 -12.71
C ALA A 296 31.91 28.60 -12.85
N PRO A 297 30.98 28.18 -13.73
CA PRO A 297 29.67 28.80 -13.84
C PRO A 297 28.77 28.34 -12.68
N GLY A 298 28.10 29.28 -12.01
CA GLY A 298 26.94 28.97 -11.15
C GLY A 298 26.94 29.38 -9.67
N ALA A 299 27.76 30.36 -9.24
CA ALA A 299 27.64 30.91 -7.88
C ALA A 299 26.65 32.11 -7.84
N PRO A 300 25.66 32.13 -6.93
CA PRO A 300 24.63 33.17 -6.88
C PRO A 300 25.17 34.47 -6.26
N ALA A 301 24.89 35.61 -6.90
CA ALA A 301 25.18 36.93 -6.36
C ALA A 301 24.04 37.43 -5.46
N PRO A 302 24.33 37.97 -4.27
CA PRO A 302 23.38 38.72 -3.47
C PRO A 302 23.45 40.22 -3.82
N ALA A 303 22.31 40.89 -3.95
CA ALA A 303 22.23 42.35 -3.93
C ALA A 303 21.02 42.81 -3.11
N ALA A 304 21.31 43.62 -2.09
CA ALA A 304 20.35 44.22 -1.18
C ALA A 304 20.07 45.69 -1.54
N THR A 305 18.79 46.06 -1.45
CA THR A 305 18.19 47.34 -0.99
C THR A 305 18.56 48.70 -1.62
N ALA A 306 17.53 49.39 -2.15
CA ALA A 306 17.11 50.73 -1.68
C ALA A 306 15.66 51.07 -2.14
N ALA A 307 14.89 51.70 -1.24
CA ALA A 307 13.50 52.19 -1.33
C ALA A 307 13.34 53.41 -2.28
N ALA A 308 12.18 54.02 -2.61
CA ALA A 308 10.84 54.07 -2.05
C ALA A 308 9.81 54.64 -3.09
N ALA A 309 8.54 54.26 -2.93
CA ALA A 309 7.27 54.98 -3.14
C ALA A 309 7.02 55.93 -4.35
N SER A 310 5.97 55.66 -5.12
CA SER A 310 4.76 56.53 -5.17
C SER A 310 3.57 55.81 -5.81
N ILE A 311 2.39 56.11 -5.27
CA ILE A 311 1.06 55.58 -5.60
C ILE A 311 0.41 56.53 -6.62
N GLY A 312 -0.31 55.98 -7.60
CA GLY A 312 -1.12 56.75 -8.55
C GLY A 312 -2.24 55.89 -9.14
N GLU A 313 -3.46 56.25 -8.79
CA GLU A 313 -4.73 55.56 -8.98
C GLU A 313 -5.39 55.88 -10.35
N ALA A 314 -6.40 55.08 -10.70
CA ALA A 314 -7.61 55.46 -11.45
C ALA A 314 -7.73 55.21 -12.99
N THR A 315 -8.40 54.09 -13.28
CA THR A 315 -9.58 53.87 -14.16
C THR A 315 -9.51 53.87 -15.71
N PRO A 316 -10.38 53.05 -16.36
CA PRO A 316 -10.26 52.59 -17.75
C PRO A 316 -11.13 53.35 -18.75
N ALA A 317 -10.79 53.28 -20.04
CA ALA A 317 -11.67 53.68 -21.12
C ALA A 317 -11.60 52.72 -22.32
N LEU A 318 -12.78 52.26 -22.75
CA LEU A 318 -13.07 51.43 -23.92
C LEU A 318 -12.51 52.01 -25.23
N ALA A 319 -12.05 51.14 -26.14
CA ALA A 319 -12.37 51.21 -27.58
C ALA A 319 -12.05 49.88 -28.30
N ALA A 320 -12.98 49.43 -29.13
CA ALA A 320 -12.99 48.21 -29.95
C ALA A 320 -12.20 48.38 -31.28
N PRO A 321 -12.01 47.31 -32.11
CA PRO A 321 -10.82 47.06 -32.93
C PRO A 321 -10.90 47.54 -34.39
N PRO A 322 -9.80 47.44 -35.16
CA PRO A 322 -9.86 46.81 -36.49
C PRO A 322 -8.57 45.99 -36.83
N PRO A 323 -8.34 45.45 -38.05
CA PRO A 323 -8.40 44.01 -38.32
C PRO A 323 -7.05 43.39 -38.75
N ALA A 324 -7.10 42.07 -38.95
CA ALA A 324 -6.05 41.14 -39.33
C ALA A 324 -5.09 41.57 -40.46
N ALA A 325 -3.79 41.30 -40.24
CA ALA A 325 -2.85 40.95 -41.30
C ALA A 325 -1.85 39.91 -40.78
N LYS A 326 -1.70 38.84 -41.56
CA LYS A 326 -0.82 37.69 -41.33
C LYS A 326 0.64 38.11 -41.36
N THR A 327 1.44 37.59 -40.43
CA THR A 327 2.88 37.42 -40.66
C THR A 327 3.30 36.13 -39.98
N GLU A 328 3.73 35.18 -40.80
CA GLU A 328 4.37 33.94 -40.38
C GLU A 328 5.74 34.27 -39.80
N THR A 329 5.96 33.92 -38.54
CA THR A 329 7.30 33.81 -37.96
C THR A 329 7.42 32.41 -37.37
N LYS A 330 8.23 31.58 -38.02
CA LYS A 330 8.83 30.38 -37.45
C LYS A 330 9.67 30.80 -36.25
N SER A 331 9.12 30.74 -35.05
CA SER A 331 9.90 30.70 -33.83
C SER A 331 10.21 29.24 -33.51
N ALA A 332 11.43 28.82 -33.81
CA ALA A 332 12.04 27.68 -33.17
C ALA A 332 12.15 28.01 -31.68
N SER A 333 11.19 27.55 -30.88
CA SER A 333 11.36 27.49 -29.44
C SER A 333 12.19 26.26 -29.13
N SER A 334 13.49 26.47 -28.95
CA SER A 334 14.31 25.62 -28.10
C SER A 334 13.65 25.63 -26.72
N ALA A 335 12.80 24.63 -26.46
CA ALA A 335 12.35 24.33 -25.13
C ALA A 335 13.59 23.87 -24.36
N THR A 336 14.17 24.79 -23.59
CA THR A 336 15.05 24.47 -22.48
C THR A 336 14.22 23.58 -21.57
N GLN A 337 14.38 22.26 -21.68
CA GLN A 337 13.93 21.31 -20.68
C GLN A 337 14.65 21.73 -19.40
N MET A 338 13.94 22.44 -18.51
CA MET A 338 14.30 22.43 -17.10
C MET A 338 14.25 20.97 -16.69
N GLU A 339 15.41 20.35 -16.53
CA GLU A 339 15.54 19.09 -15.82
C GLU A 339 14.91 19.30 -14.45
N SER A 340 13.69 18.80 -14.27
CA SER A 340 13.04 18.75 -12.98
C SER A 340 13.87 17.82 -12.12
N SER A 341 14.72 18.38 -11.25
CA SER A 341 15.50 17.61 -10.30
C SER A 341 14.52 16.92 -9.34
N THR A 342 14.26 15.64 -9.57
CA THR A 342 13.37 14.85 -8.71
C THR A 342 14.10 14.48 -7.43
N LEU A 343 13.58 14.91 -6.27
CA LEU A 343 14.10 14.53 -4.96
C LEU A 343 13.26 13.37 -4.41
N ARG A 344 13.88 12.21 -4.17
CA ARG A 344 13.22 11.10 -3.49
C ARG A 344 13.21 11.36 -1.98
N VAL A 345 12.03 11.32 -1.37
CA VAL A 345 11.82 11.52 0.07
C VAL A 345 11.05 10.32 0.61
N SER A 346 11.44 9.80 1.77
CA SER A 346 10.74 8.69 2.41
C SER A 346 9.32 9.10 2.81
N VAL A 347 8.36 8.18 2.66
CA VAL A 347 6.94 8.40 3.02
C VAL A 347 6.80 8.86 4.47
N SER A 348 7.60 8.29 5.37
CA SER A 348 7.63 8.64 6.80
C SER A 348 7.92 10.12 7.09
N LYS A 349 8.77 10.78 6.30
CA LYS A 349 9.09 12.20 6.47
C LYS A 349 7.93 13.10 6.03
N VAL A 350 7.25 12.71 4.95
CA VAL A 350 6.07 13.43 4.46
C VAL A 350 4.92 13.28 5.46
N ASP A 351 4.70 12.08 5.99
CA ASP A 351 3.69 11.84 7.04
C ASP A 351 3.99 12.64 8.33
N GLN A 352 5.27 12.77 8.72
CA GLN A 352 5.67 13.63 9.83
C GLN A 352 5.38 15.12 9.58
N LEU A 353 5.70 15.63 8.38
CA LEU A 353 5.36 17.01 7.99
C LEU A 353 3.85 17.25 8.06
N ILE A 354 3.06 16.29 7.59
CA ILE A 354 1.60 16.32 7.64
C ILE A 354 1.10 16.37 9.09
N ASN A 355 1.67 15.56 9.98
CA ASN A 355 1.31 15.59 11.40
C ASN A 355 1.65 16.94 12.05
N LEU A 356 2.82 17.51 11.74
CA LEU A 356 3.22 18.82 12.23
C LEU A 356 2.31 19.94 11.73
N VAL A 357 1.93 19.91 10.44
CA VAL A 357 0.94 20.84 9.89
C VAL A 357 -0.42 20.65 10.58
N GLY A 358 -0.84 19.41 10.83
CA GLY A 358 -2.06 19.12 11.59
C GLY A 358 -2.01 19.69 13.01
N GLU A 359 -0.88 19.58 13.71
CA GLU A 359 -0.66 20.18 15.03
C GLU A 359 -0.62 21.72 14.97
N LEU A 360 -0.09 22.29 13.89
CA LEU A 360 -0.09 23.73 13.65
C LEU A 360 -1.52 24.24 13.44
N VAL A 361 -2.34 23.55 12.64
CA VAL A 361 -3.77 23.87 12.45
C VAL A 361 -4.52 23.81 13.78
N ILE A 362 -4.24 22.79 14.61
CA ILE A 362 -4.82 22.69 15.97
C ILE A 362 -4.38 23.90 16.80
N THR A 363 -3.09 24.20 16.88
CA THR A 363 -2.54 25.31 17.67
C THR A 363 -3.12 26.66 17.23
N GLN A 364 -3.28 26.85 15.92
CA GLN A 364 -3.87 28.04 15.32
C GLN A 364 -5.37 28.16 15.64
N ALA A 365 -6.12 27.05 15.61
CA ALA A 365 -7.49 27.02 16.10
C ALA A 365 -7.60 27.35 17.60
N MET A 366 -6.67 26.84 18.42
CA MET A 366 -6.59 27.18 19.85
C MET A 366 -6.39 28.69 20.07
N LEU A 367 -5.44 29.29 19.35
CA LEU A 367 -5.16 30.72 19.37
C LEU A 367 -6.36 31.56 18.91
N ALA A 368 -7.04 31.12 17.85
CA ALA A 368 -8.23 31.78 17.33
C ALA A 368 -9.43 31.70 18.29
N GLN A 369 -9.56 30.63 19.06
CA GLN A 369 -10.59 30.53 20.10
C GLN A 369 -10.27 31.47 21.26
N LYS A 370 -9.03 31.48 21.75
CA LYS A 370 -8.58 32.36 22.83
C LYS A 370 -8.66 33.83 22.47
N SER A 371 -8.47 34.17 21.20
CA SER A 371 -8.58 35.56 20.75
C SER A 371 -10.01 36.10 20.76
N ARG A 372 -11.03 35.23 20.71
CA ARG A 372 -12.45 35.64 20.89
C ARG A 372 -12.77 36.10 22.31
N GLU A 373 -11.97 35.70 23.29
CA GLU A 373 -12.09 36.15 24.68
C GLU A 373 -11.47 37.56 24.88
N LEU A 374 -10.73 38.06 23.89
CA LEU A 374 -10.05 39.37 23.94
C LEU A 374 -10.96 40.49 23.42
N ASP A 375 -10.82 41.68 24.00
CA ASP A 375 -11.52 42.88 23.50
C ASP A 375 -11.03 43.23 22.09
N THR A 376 -11.97 43.24 21.16
CA THR A 376 -11.76 43.47 19.73
C THR A 376 -11.30 44.90 19.43
N ALA A 377 -11.69 45.87 20.24
CA ALA A 377 -11.34 47.28 20.04
C ALA A 377 -9.86 47.56 20.40
N VAL A 378 -9.30 46.80 21.34
CA VAL A 378 -7.92 46.98 21.83
C VAL A 378 -6.92 46.12 21.05
N ASN A 379 -7.36 44.95 20.56
CA ASN A 379 -6.47 43.91 20.02
C ASN A 379 -6.53 43.77 18.48
N GLN A 380 -6.96 44.79 17.74
CA GLN A 380 -7.05 44.73 16.26
C GLN A 380 -5.77 44.20 15.56
N PRO A 381 -4.55 44.66 15.91
CA PRO A 381 -3.33 44.17 15.25
C PRO A 381 -3.08 42.67 15.49
N LEU A 382 -3.40 42.18 16.69
CA LEU A 382 -3.27 40.75 17.02
C LEU A 382 -4.29 39.92 16.23
N LEU A 383 -5.54 40.38 16.14
CA LEU A 383 -6.58 39.69 15.38
C LEU A 383 -6.26 39.64 13.88
N ALA A 384 -5.72 40.72 13.32
CA ALA A 384 -5.21 40.73 11.95
C ALA A 384 -4.06 39.72 11.76
N GLY A 385 -3.08 39.71 12.67
CA GLY A 385 -1.99 38.74 12.62
C GLY A 385 -2.45 37.28 12.74
N LEU A 386 -3.50 37.00 13.51
CA LEU A 386 -4.10 35.66 13.60
C LEU A 386 -4.83 35.25 12.31
N ALA A 387 -5.45 36.20 11.61
CA ALA A 387 -6.05 35.94 10.30
C ALA A 387 -4.98 35.68 9.23
N ASP A 388 -3.87 36.41 9.27
CA ASP A 388 -2.71 36.13 8.39
C ASP A 388 -2.09 34.76 8.69
N LEU A 389 -2.00 34.38 9.97
CA LEU A 389 -1.55 33.05 10.38
C LEU A 389 -2.50 31.95 9.88
N ASP A 390 -3.83 32.15 9.95
CA ASP A 390 -4.83 31.22 9.37
C ASP A 390 -4.57 31.01 7.88
N ARG A 391 -4.43 32.09 7.14
CA ARG A 391 -4.19 32.04 5.69
C ARG A 391 -2.88 31.34 5.36
N ASN A 392 -1.77 31.73 5.98
CA ASN A 392 -0.47 31.13 5.72
C ASN A 392 -0.43 29.64 6.12
N THR A 393 -1.15 29.26 7.18
CA THR A 393 -1.26 27.86 7.60
C THR A 393 -2.05 27.03 6.58
N ARG A 394 -3.11 27.58 5.98
CA ARG A 394 -3.83 26.92 4.87
C ARG A 394 -2.98 26.78 3.62
N ASP A 395 -2.27 27.84 3.23
CA ASP A 395 -1.37 27.81 2.07
C ASP A 395 -0.25 26.76 2.28
N LEU A 396 0.30 26.67 3.50
CA LEU A 396 1.28 25.64 3.87
C LEU A 396 0.67 24.24 3.84
N GLN A 397 -0.56 24.08 4.32
CA GLN A 397 -1.27 22.81 4.28
C GLN A 397 -1.46 22.35 2.83
N GLU A 398 -1.94 23.22 1.95
CA GLU A 398 -2.12 22.90 0.52
C GLU A 398 -0.79 22.50 -0.14
N ALA A 399 0.29 23.24 0.14
CA ALA A 399 1.62 22.93 -0.39
C ALA A 399 2.20 21.60 0.15
N VAL A 400 1.95 21.26 1.41
CA VAL A 400 2.39 19.96 1.96
C VAL A 400 1.54 18.81 1.40
N MET A 401 0.25 19.03 1.17
CA MET A 401 -0.63 18.04 0.54
C MET A 401 -0.21 17.76 -0.90
N SER A 402 0.17 18.78 -1.69
CA SER A 402 0.60 18.59 -3.08
C SER A 402 1.85 17.72 -3.21
N ILE A 403 2.74 17.72 -2.21
CA ILE A 403 3.92 16.83 -2.17
C ILE A 403 3.53 15.34 -2.12
N ARG A 404 2.36 15.02 -1.53
CA ARG A 404 1.87 13.64 -1.37
C ARG A 404 0.96 13.17 -2.51
N MET A 405 0.59 14.08 -3.41
CA MET A 405 -0.31 13.77 -4.50
C MET A 405 0.37 12.85 -5.52
N ILE A 406 -0.39 11.86 -5.98
CA ILE A 406 -0.02 10.93 -7.04
C ILE A 406 -1.08 11.03 -8.13
N PRO A 407 -0.70 11.01 -9.43
CA PRO A 407 -1.67 11.01 -10.52
C PRO A 407 -2.50 9.72 -10.53
N MET A 408 -3.79 9.85 -10.85
CA MET A 408 -4.73 8.72 -10.97
C MET A 408 -4.35 7.72 -12.08
N SER A 409 -3.49 8.11 -13.02
CA SER A 409 -2.92 7.24 -14.05
C SER A 409 -2.32 5.96 -13.49
N VAL A 410 -1.70 6.01 -12.30
CA VAL A 410 -1.11 4.84 -11.62
C VAL A 410 -2.17 3.78 -11.32
N VAL A 411 -3.38 4.20 -10.94
CA VAL A 411 -4.52 3.29 -10.69
C VAL A 411 -5.15 2.86 -12.01
N PHE A 412 -5.37 3.80 -12.92
CA PHE A 412 -6.08 3.55 -14.17
C PHE A 412 -5.33 2.55 -15.07
N ASN A 413 -4.00 2.57 -15.05
CA ASN A 413 -3.16 1.66 -15.83
C ASN A 413 -3.30 0.18 -15.44
N ARG A 414 -3.86 -0.13 -14.26
CA ARG A 414 -4.08 -1.52 -13.80
C ARG A 414 -5.35 -2.16 -14.39
N PHE A 415 -6.34 -1.35 -14.75
CA PHE A 415 -7.66 -1.83 -15.16
C PHE A 415 -7.75 -2.41 -16.59
N PRO A 416 -6.98 -1.96 -17.61
CA PRO A 416 -7.06 -2.51 -18.96
C PRO A 416 -6.85 -4.03 -19.00
N ARG A 417 -5.84 -4.55 -18.28
CA ARG A 417 -5.53 -5.98 -18.24
C ARG A 417 -6.67 -6.77 -17.58
N MET A 418 -7.05 -6.37 -16.37
CA MET A 418 -8.14 -6.99 -15.63
C MET A 418 -9.44 -7.03 -16.45
N LEU A 419 -9.77 -5.95 -17.16
CA LEU A 419 -10.98 -5.87 -17.96
C LEU A 419 -10.92 -6.78 -19.19
N ARG A 420 -9.76 -6.89 -19.87
CA ARG A 420 -9.57 -7.84 -20.98
C ARG A 420 -9.77 -9.29 -20.52
N ASP A 421 -9.17 -9.66 -19.38
CA ASP A 421 -9.28 -11.01 -18.82
C ASP A 421 -10.72 -11.34 -18.44
N LEU A 422 -11.41 -10.40 -17.79
CA LEU A 422 -12.80 -10.56 -17.39
C LEU A 422 -13.75 -10.60 -18.59
N ALA A 423 -13.53 -9.72 -19.58
CA ALA A 423 -14.31 -9.69 -20.82
C ALA A 423 -14.17 -11.01 -21.60
N SER A 424 -12.95 -11.56 -21.69
CA SER A 424 -12.68 -12.86 -22.31
C SER A 424 -13.40 -13.99 -21.58
N LYS A 425 -13.31 -14.05 -20.24
CA LYS A 425 -14.01 -15.07 -19.43
C LYS A 425 -15.53 -15.02 -19.57
N LEU A 426 -16.10 -13.82 -19.71
CA LEU A 426 -17.55 -13.62 -19.82
C LEU A 426 -18.05 -13.62 -21.28
N GLY A 427 -17.17 -13.73 -22.27
CA GLY A 427 -17.52 -13.67 -23.69
C GLY A 427 -18.05 -12.30 -24.15
N LYS A 428 -17.65 -11.22 -23.49
CA LYS A 428 -18.07 -9.84 -23.79
C LYS A 428 -16.97 -9.09 -24.52
N LYS A 429 -17.34 -8.11 -25.35
CA LYS A 429 -16.40 -7.17 -25.98
C LYS A 429 -16.51 -5.83 -25.26
N VAL A 430 -15.41 -5.37 -24.67
CA VAL A 430 -15.41 -4.16 -23.83
C VAL A 430 -14.23 -3.26 -24.20
N GLU A 431 -14.49 -1.96 -24.24
CA GLU A 431 -13.50 -0.89 -24.33
C GLU A 431 -13.47 -0.10 -23.02
N LEU A 432 -12.26 0.19 -22.51
CA LEU A 432 -12.06 1.10 -21.39
C LEU A 432 -11.64 2.46 -21.92
N VAL A 433 -12.37 3.51 -21.56
CA VAL A 433 -12.04 4.89 -21.91
C VAL A 433 -11.74 5.66 -20.62
N THR A 434 -10.54 6.20 -20.51
CA THR A 434 -10.09 6.95 -19.34
C THR A 434 -10.06 8.45 -19.62
N HIS A 435 -10.50 9.26 -18.65
CA HIS A 435 -10.43 10.72 -18.70
C HIS A 435 -9.86 11.25 -17.38
N GLY A 436 -9.04 12.30 -17.46
CA GLY A 436 -8.47 12.94 -16.27
C GLY A 436 -7.45 12.05 -15.53
N GLU A 437 -6.65 11.29 -16.27
CA GLU A 437 -5.55 10.49 -15.73
C GLU A 437 -4.50 11.32 -14.96
N ALA A 438 -4.31 12.57 -15.38
CA ALA A 438 -3.42 13.51 -14.72
C ALA A 438 -4.00 14.10 -13.42
N THR A 439 -5.25 13.76 -13.07
CA THR A 439 -5.85 14.22 -11.81
C THR A 439 -5.07 13.66 -10.64
N GLU A 440 -4.66 14.55 -9.74
CA GLU A 440 -3.87 14.24 -8.56
C GLU A 440 -4.77 13.83 -7.38
N LEU A 441 -4.38 12.78 -6.65
CA LEU A 441 -5.03 12.25 -5.44
C LEU A 441 -3.97 11.84 -4.40
N ASP A 442 -4.29 11.96 -3.11
CA ASP A 442 -3.41 11.53 -2.01
C ASP A 442 -3.01 10.05 -2.12
N LYS A 443 -1.73 9.72 -1.94
CA LYS A 443 -1.22 8.33 -1.98
C LYS A 443 -2.04 7.35 -1.11
N GLY A 444 -2.39 7.74 0.11
CA GLY A 444 -3.15 6.87 1.02
C GLY A 444 -4.60 6.67 0.57
N LEU A 445 -5.20 7.68 -0.07
CA LEU A 445 -6.50 7.54 -0.73
C LEU A 445 -6.41 6.63 -1.96
N VAL A 446 -5.35 6.78 -2.78
CA VAL A 446 -5.07 5.94 -3.97
C VAL A 446 -5.02 4.45 -3.61
N GLU A 447 -4.29 4.10 -2.55
CA GLU A 447 -4.18 2.70 -2.10
C GLU A 447 -5.53 2.13 -1.66
N LYS A 448 -6.33 2.91 -0.91
CA LYS A 448 -7.62 2.45 -0.39
C LYS A 448 -8.77 2.49 -1.41
N ILE A 449 -8.71 3.35 -2.43
CA ILE A 449 -9.76 3.50 -3.45
C ILE A 449 -9.65 2.47 -4.57
N THR A 450 -8.46 1.86 -4.75
CA THR A 450 -8.19 0.86 -5.78
C THR A 450 -9.17 -0.32 -5.70
N ASP A 451 -9.41 -0.85 -4.51
CA ASP A 451 -10.33 -1.98 -4.29
C ASP A 451 -11.80 -1.63 -4.63
N PRO A 452 -12.38 -0.53 -4.10
CA PRO A 452 -13.71 -0.05 -4.53
C PRO A 452 -13.87 0.12 -6.04
N LEU A 453 -12.91 0.76 -6.72
CA LEU A 453 -12.98 1.00 -8.17
C LEU A 453 -12.89 -0.30 -8.97
N THR A 454 -12.01 -1.22 -8.54
CA THR A 454 -11.91 -2.58 -9.10
C THR A 454 -13.27 -3.27 -9.10
N HIS A 455 -14.00 -3.15 -7.99
CA HIS A 455 -15.31 -3.74 -7.86
C HIS A 455 -16.35 -3.04 -8.75
N LEU A 456 -16.38 -1.71 -8.79
CA LEU A 456 -17.30 -0.97 -9.67
C LEU A 456 -17.11 -1.36 -11.15
N ILE A 457 -15.87 -1.39 -11.63
CA ILE A 457 -15.52 -1.78 -13.00
C ILE A 457 -15.92 -3.24 -13.28
N ARG A 458 -15.66 -4.15 -12.33
CA ARG A 458 -16.08 -5.54 -12.43
C ARG A 458 -17.60 -5.67 -12.55
N ASN A 459 -18.36 -4.94 -11.73
CA ASN A 459 -19.83 -4.98 -11.76
C ASN A 459 -20.39 -4.44 -13.07
N SER A 460 -19.80 -3.36 -13.60
CA SER A 460 -20.14 -2.85 -14.94
C SER A 460 -19.86 -3.90 -16.02
N CYS A 461 -18.75 -4.64 -15.95
CA CYS A 461 -18.45 -5.70 -16.91
C CYS A 461 -19.35 -6.94 -16.75
N ASP A 462 -19.55 -7.44 -15.53
CA ASP A 462 -20.28 -8.70 -15.25
C ASP A 462 -21.80 -8.53 -15.37
N HIS A 463 -22.36 -7.50 -14.74
CA HIS A 463 -23.80 -7.30 -14.67
C HIS A 463 -24.30 -6.15 -15.54
N GLY A 464 -23.52 -5.08 -15.70
CA GLY A 464 -23.91 -3.91 -16.49
C GLY A 464 -23.99 -4.21 -17.99
N LEU A 465 -22.87 -4.63 -18.57
CA LEU A 465 -22.73 -4.89 -20.00
C LEU A 465 -23.42 -6.18 -20.44
N GLU A 466 -24.08 -6.12 -21.58
CA GLU A 466 -24.83 -7.20 -22.21
C GLU A 466 -23.91 -8.01 -23.14
N LEU A 467 -24.31 -9.22 -23.53
CA LEU A 467 -23.57 -9.99 -24.54
C LEU A 467 -23.63 -9.29 -25.91
N PRO A 468 -22.63 -9.47 -26.80
CA PRO A 468 -22.60 -8.80 -28.10
C PRO A 468 -23.87 -9.04 -28.94
N GLU A 469 -24.44 -10.25 -28.86
CA GLU A 469 -25.68 -10.60 -29.55
C GLU A 469 -26.91 -9.85 -28.99
N GLU A 470 -27.01 -9.75 -27.67
CA GLU A 470 -28.07 -9.00 -26.98
C GLU A 470 -27.97 -7.50 -27.28
N ARG A 471 -26.74 -6.96 -27.33
CA ARG A 471 -26.48 -5.56 -27.71
C ARG A 471 -26.94 -5.27 -29.12
N ARG A 472 -26.60 -6.15 -30.08
CA ARG A 472 -27.03 -6.04 -31.47
C ARG A 472 -28.55 -6.11 -31.62
N ALA A 473 -29.21 -7.00 -30.85
CA ALA A 473 -30.67 -7.09 -30.82
C ALA A 473 -31.34 -5.80 -30.30
N LYS A 474 -30.66 -5.05 -29.42
CA LYS A 474 -31.10 -3.75 -28.90
C LYS A 474 -30.61 -2.55 -29.71
N GLY A 475 -29.95 -2.77 -30.85
CA GLY A 475 -29.43 -1.71 -31.72
C GLY A 475 -28.21 -0.97 -31.16
N LYS A 476 -27.52 -1.54 -30.17
CA LYS A 476 -26.29 -1.00 -29.58
C LYS A 476 -25.05 -1.52 -30.31
N PRO A 477 -23.90 -0.83 -30.22
CA PRO A 477 -22.63 -1.35 -30.70
C PRO A 477 -22.27 -2.69 -30.04
N ASP A 478 -21.70 -3.61 -30.82
CA ASP A 478 -21.25 -4.93 -30.35
C ASP A 478 -20.23 -4.83 -29.20
N GLN A 479 -19.41 -3.76 -29.19
CA GLN A 479 -18.47 -3.41 -28.14
C GLN A 479 -19.15 -2.51 -27.12
N GLY A 480 -19.12 -2.92 -25.85
CA GLY A 480 -19.55 -2.07 -24.72
C GLY A 480 -18.44 -1.13 -24.28
N THR A 481 -18.81 0.02 -23.74
CA THR A 481 -17.85 1.03 -23.27
C THR A 481 -18.00 1.22 -21.77
N ILE A 482 -16.88 1.13 -21.06
CA ILE A 482 -16.75 1.56 -19.66
C ILE A 482 -15.87 2.81 -19.66
N THR A 483 -16.42 3.92 -19.18
CA THR A 483 -15.71 5.19 -19.03
C THR A 483 -15.34 5.40 -17.58
N LEU A 484 -14.05 5.65 -17.33
CA LEU A 484 -13.52 6.02 -16.02
C LEU A 484 -13.02 7.46 -16.09
N SER A 485 -13.61 8.36 -15.33
CA SER A 485 -13.23 9.77 -15.31
C SER A 485 -12.85 10.22 -13.90
N ALA A 486 -11.83 11.05 -13.80
CA ALA A 486 -11.46 11.76 -12.58
C ALA A 486 -11.41 13.26 -12.85
N SER A 487 -11.91 14.06 -11.90
CA SER A 487 -11.84 15.53 -12.00
C SER A 487 -11.83 16.18 -10.62
N HIS A 488 -11.23 17.36 -10.51
CA HIS A 488 -11.30 18.20 -9.31
C HIS A 488 -12.57 19.07 -9.37
N GLN A 489 -13.41 18.98 -8.34
CA GLN A 489 -14.64 19.77 -8.23
C GLN A 489 -14.82 20.29 -6.80
N GLY A 490 -14.66 21.61 -6.61
CA GLY A 490 -15.05 22.31 -5.38
C GLY A 490 -14.36 21.80 -4.11
N GLY A 491 -13.05 21.55 -4.16
CA GLY A 491 -12.30 21.04 -3.00
C GLY A 491 -12.45 19.52 -2.76
N SER A 492 -13.08 18.81 -3.70
CA SER A 492 -13.20 17.35 -3.70
C SER A 492 -12.75 16.79 -5.05
N ILE A 493 -12.41 15.51 -5.07
CA ILE A 493 -12.15 14.74 -6.28
C ILE A 493 -13.41 13.95 -6.61
N LEU A 494 -13.93 14.15 -7.82
CA LEU A 494 -15.03 13.38 -8.37
C LEU A 494 -14.44 12.31 -9.29
N ILE A 495 -14.63 11.05 -8.91
CA ILE A 495 -14.31 9.88 -9.73
C ILE A 495 -15.63 9.28 -10.21
N GLU A 496 -15.82 9.16 -11.52
CA GLU A 496 -17.02 8.59 -12.10
C GLU A 496 -16.69 7.32 -12.91
N VAL A 497 -17.45 6.27 -12.63
CA VAL A 497 -17.44 5.01 -13.38
C VAL A 497 -18.75 4.91 -14.13
N ARG A 498 -18.70 4.98 -15.46
CA ARG A 498 -19.88 4.94 -16.31
C ARG A 498 -19.82 3.76 -17.26
N ASP A 499 -20.94 3.08 -17.47
CA ASP A 499 -21.10 2.07 -18.51
C ASP A 499 -22.29 2.38 -19.42
N ASP A 500 -22.27 1.84 -20.63
CA ASP A 500 -23.36 1.92 -21.61
C ASP A 500 -24.20 0.60 -21.65
N GLY A 501 -24.25 -0.07 -20.51
CA GLY A 501 -24.90 -1.36 -20.33
C GLY A 501 -26.43 -1.29 -20.33
N LYS A 502 -27.05 -2.31 -19.74
CA LYS A 502 -28.51 -2.40 -19.63
C LYS A 502 -29.11 -1.48 -18.57
N GLY A 503 -28.28 -0.88 -17.70
CA GLY A 503 -28.74 -0.10 -16.56
C GLY A 503 -29.47 -0.94 -15.50
N LEU A 504 -30.01 -0.25 -14.52
CA LEU A 504 -30.76 -0.82 -13.41
C LEU A 504 -32.26 -0.84 -13.73
N SER A 505 -32.91 -1.96 -13.43
CA SER A 505 -34.37 -2.11 -13.59
C SER A 505 -35.06 -1.80 -12.26
N ARG A 506 -35.87 -0.73 -12.26
CA ARG A 506 -36.62 -0.26 -11.09
C ARG A 506 -37.52 -1.34 -10.51
N ASP A 507 -38.30 -2.00 -11.37
CA ASP A 507 -39.28 -3.01 -10.96
C ASP A 507 -38.62 -4.24 -10.32
N ARG A 508 -37.46 -4.67 -10.87
CA ARG A 508 -36.70 -5.79 -10.30
C ARG A 508 -36.13 -5.45 -8.93
N LEU A 509 -35.65 -4.22 -8.73
CA LEU A 509 -35.11 -3.77 -7.44
C LEU A 509 -36.21 -3.69 -6.38
N LEU A 510 -37.35 -3.10 -6.70
CA LEU A 510 -38.50 -3.01 -5.78
C LEU A 510 -39.01 -4.40 -5.39
N THR A 511 -39.15 -5.30 -6.37
CA THR A 511 -39.60 -6.69 -6.12
C THR A 511 -38.62 -7.41 -5.20
N LYS A 512 -37.32 -7.31 -5.48
CA LYS A 512 -36.28 -7.97 -4.67
C LYS A 512 -36.12 -7.35 -3.29
N ALA A 513 -36.36 -6.05 -3.13
CA ALA A 513 -36.39 -5.38 -1.84
C ALA A 513 -37.54 -5.91 -0.96
N ARG A 514 -38.74 -6.06 -1.54
CA ARG A 514 -39.90 -6.64 -0.86
C ARG A 514 -39.67 -8.08 -0.43
N GLU A 515 -39.08 -8.91 -1.30
CA GLU A 515 -38.71 -10.29 -0.96
C GLU A 515 -37.73 -10.38 0.21
N LYS A 516 -36.83 -9.41 0.33
CA LYS A 516 -35.86 -9.31 1.43
C LYS A 516 -36.40 -8.62 2.69
N GLY A 517 -37.69 -8.26 2.71
CA GLY A 517 -38.33 -7.60 3.85
C GLY A 517 -37.93 -6.13 4.03
N ILE A 518 -37.39 -5.49 2.99
CA ILE A 518 -37.14 -4.04 2.97
C ILE A 518 -38.43 -3.36 2.51
N ASP A 519 -38.91 -2.38 3.29
CA ASP A 519 -40.08 -1.58 2.91
C ASP A 519 -39.74 -0.70 1.69
N ALA A 520 -40.36 -1.01 0.56
CA ALA A 520 -40.10 -0.39 -0.73
C ALA A 520 -41.43 -0.06 -1.42
N PRO A 521 -42.08 1.06 -1.04
CA PRO A 521 -43.34 1.49 -1.63
C PRO A 521 -43.14 1.95 -3.09
N ASP A 522 -44.17 1.81 -3.93
CA ASP A 522 -44.08 2.21 -5.35
C ASP A 522 -43.86 3.72 -5.55
N THR A 523 -44.09 4.53 -4.51
CA THR A 523 -43.90 5.99 -4.48
C THR A 523 -42.44 6.41 -4.33
N MET A 524 -41.52 5.47 -4.07
CA MET A 524 -40.10 5.73 -3.89
C MET A 524 -39.50 6.38 -5.15
N SER A 525 -38.71 7.43 -4.97
CA SER A 525 -38.02 8.10 -6.08
C SER A 525 -36.96 7.19 -6.69
N ASP A 526 -36.60 7.42 -7.95
CA ASP A 526 -35.61 6.57 -8.64
C ASP A 526 -34.27 6.54 -7.89
N ASN A 527 -33.80 7.67 -7.38
CA ASN A 527 -32.57 7.75 -6.57
C ASN A 527 -32.64 6.90 -5.29
N GLU A 528 -33.78 6.91 -4.60
CA GLU A 528 -33.99 6.08 -3.42
C GLU A 528 -34.00 4.59 -3.81
N VAL A 529 -34.59 4.23 -4.96
CA VAL A 529 -34.59 2.85 -5.48
C VAL A 529 -33.17 2.39 -5.83
N TRP A 530 -32.36 3.22 -6.48
CA TRP A 530 -30.96 2.88 -6.79
C TRP A 530 -30.13 2.67 -5.52
N ASN A 531 -30.38 3.49 -4.49
CA ASN A 531 -29.71 3.37 -3.19
C ASN A 531 -29.98 2.04 -2.48
N LEU A 532 -31.08 1.34 -2.81
CA LEU A 532 -31.37 0.00 -2.25
C LEU A 532 -30.28 -1.01 -2.58
N ILE A 533 -29.55 -0.85 -3.70
CA ILE A 533 -28.43 -1.74 -4.09
C ILE A 533 -27.31 -1.72 -3.06
N MET A 534 -27.17 -0.61 -2.34
CA MET A 534 -26.15 -0.44 -1.31
C MET A 534 -26.61 -0.92 0.07
N ALA A 535 -27.84 -1.42 0.19
CA ALA A 535 -28.35 -1.93 1.46
C ALA A 535 -27.61 -3.23 1.87
N PRO A 536 -27.33 -3.44 3.17
CA PRO A 536 -26.65 -4.64 3.65
C PRO A 536 -27.37 -5.92 3.20
N GLY A 537 -26.63 -6.86 2.63
CA GLY A 537 -27.21 -8.12 2.14
C GLY A 537 -28.05 -7.99 0.86
N PHE A 538 -28.12 -6.81 0.25
CA PHE A 538 -28.77 -6.59 -1.03
C PHE A 538 -27.81 -6.98 -2.18
N SER A 539 -27.63 -8.28 -2.40
CA SER A 539 -27.08 -8.79 -3.67
C SER A 539 -28.20 -9.23 -4.60
N THR A 540 -28.11 -8.86 -5.87
CA THR A 540 -29.02 -9.27 -6.94
C THR A 540 -28.70 -10.65 -7.50
N ALA A 541 -27.57 -11.27 -7.15
CA ALA A 541 -27.19 -12.60 -7.63
C ALA A 541 -27.94 -13.72 -6.87
N GLU A 542 -28.50 -14.68 -7.60
CA GLU A 542 -29.14 -15.89 -7.06
C GLU A 542 -28.12 -17.01 -6.74
N VAL A 543 -26.91 -16.91 -7.31
CA VAL A 543 -25.81 -17.86 -7.10
C VAL A 543 -24.56 -17.09 -6.75
N VAL A 544 -23.87 -17.49 -5.68
CA VAL A 544 -22.52 -17.02 -5.36
C VAL A 544 -21.59 -17.65 -6.38
N THR A 545 -21.15 -16.87 -7.39
CA THR A 545 -20.14 -17.34 -8.35
C THR A 545 -18.78 -17.46 -7.65
N ASP A 546 -17.95 -18.43 -8.06
CA ASP A 546 -16.62 -18.69 -7.49
C ASP A 546 -15.65 -17.49 -7.57
N VAL A 547 -16.00 -16.47 -8.36
CA VAL A 547 -15.23 -15.22 -8.52
C VAL A 547 -15.57 -14.17 -7.44
N SER A 548 -16.60 -14.42 -6.61
CA SER A 548 -17.12 -13.53 -5.55
C SER A 548 -16.70 -13.94 -4.12
N GLY A 549 -15.68 -14.79 -3.98
CA GLY A 549 -15.22 -15.44 -2.74
C GLY A 549 -14.74 -14.58 -1.57
N ARG A 550 -15.10 -13.29 -1.49
CA ARG A 550 -14.85 -12.44 -0.30
C ARG A 550 -16.09 -11.72 0.25
N GLY A 551 -17.29 -12.04 -0.23
CA GLY A 551 -18.52 -11.43 0.31
C GLY A 551 -18.61 -9.92 0.05
N VAL A 552 -18.14 -9.48 -1.11
CA VAL A 552 -18.06 -8.05 -1.44
C VAL A 552 -19.32 -7.67 -2.21
N GLY A 553 -20.25 -6.96 -1.54
CA GLY A 553 -21.39 -6.30 -2.17
C GLY A 553 -21.14 -4.81 -2.41
N MET A 554 -22.10 -4.12 -3.03
CA MET A 554 -22.05 -2.65 -3.14
C MET A 554 -22.12 -1.97 -1.76
N ASP A 555 -22.60 -2.66 -0.73
CA ASP A 555 -22.58 -2.20 0.66
C ASP A 555 -21.13 -2.08 1.19
N VAL A 556 -20.22 -2.97 0.79
CA VAL A 556 -18.79 -2.89 1.14
C VAL A 556 -18.14 -1.71 0.43
N VAL A 557 -18.47 -1.48 -0.84
CA VAL A 557 -18.00 -0.31 -1.60
C VAL A 557 -18.42 0.99 -0.91
N LYS A 558 -19.71 1.10 -0.52
CA LYS A 558 -20.23 2.27 0.21
C LYS A 558 -19.52 2.46 1.55
N LYS A 559 -19.33 1.40 2.34
CA LYS A 559 -18.62 1.48 3.64
C LYS A 559 -17.16 1.90 3.47
N ASN A 560 -16.46 1.34 2.49
CA ASN A 560 -15.07 1.69 2.20
C ASN A 560 -14.97 3.17 1.82
N ILE A 561 -15.80 3.65 0.91
CA ILE A 561 -15.79 5.06 0.49
C ILE A 561 -16.19 6.00 1.63
N ALA A 562 -17.19 5.63 2.44
CA ALA A 562 -17.57 6.40 3.62
C ALA A 562 -16.43 6.47 4.66
N SER A 563 -15.63 5.41 4.82
CA SER A 563 -14.46 5.40 5.71
C SER A 563 -13.34 6.35 5.24
N LEU A 564 -13.34 6.73 3.96
CA LEU A 564 -12.45 7.74 3.39
C LEU A 564 -13.02 9.16 3.51
N GLY A 565 -14.16 9.34 4.19
CA GLY A 565 -14.86 10.63 4.26
C GLY A 565 -15.56 11.00 2.94
N GLY A 566 -15.74 10.03 2.03
CA GLY A 566 -16.36 10.24 0.74
C GLY A 566 -17.84 9.89 0.68
N THR A 567 -18.48 10.23 -0.43
CA THR A 567 -19.86 9.85 -0.76
C THR A 567 -19.93 9.13 -2.09
N VAL A 568 -20.98 8.32 -2.26
CA VAL A 568 -21.28 7.58 -3.49
C VAL A 568 -22.69 7.91 -3.94
N GLU A 569 -22.84 8.25 -5.21
CA GLU A 569 -24.11 8.50 -5.87
C GLU A 569 -24.22 7.57 -7.09
N ILE A 570 -25.43 7.06 -7.35
CA ILE A 570 -25.71 6.17 -8.47
C ILE A 570 -26.81 6.79 -9.32
N ASP A 571 -26.51 6.99 -10.60
CA ASP A 571 -27.46 7.37 -11.64
C ASP A 571 -27.59 6.22 -12.62
N SER A 572 -28.81 5.79 -12.94
CA SER A 572 -29.01 4.75 -13.96
C SER A 572 -30.30 4.97 -14.74
N ALA A 573 -30.25 4.57 -16.01
CA ALA A 573 -31.41 4.52 -16.88
C ALA A 573 -31.43 3.17 -17.62
N GLU A 574 -32.55 2.46 -17.52
CA GLU A 574 -32.73 1.15 -18.14
C GLU A 574 -32.55 1.27 -19.67
N GLY A 575 -31.70 0.42 -20.23
CA GLY A 575 -31.30 0.44 -21.64
C GLY A 575 -30.17 1.42 -21.99
N TYR A 576 -29.83 2.40 -21.14
CA TYR A 576 -28.80 3.41 -21.42
C TYR A 576 -27.53 3.24 -20.59
N GLY A 577 -27.58 2.48 -19.50
CA GLY A 577 -26.43 2.14 -18.67
C GLY A 577 -26.51 2.69 -17.25
N MET A 578 -25.36 2.75 -16.59
CA MET A 578 -25.22 3.20 -15.20
C MET A 578 -24.01 4.12 -15.07
N SER A 579 -24.12 5.12 -14.20
CA SER A 579 -23.02 5.96 -13.75
C SER A 579 -22.95 5.92 -12.22
N VAL A 580 -21.77 5.62 -11.69
CA VAL A 580 -21.48 5.65 -10.25
C VAL A 580 -20.47 6.75 -10.01
N LYS A 581 -20.86 7.74 -9.22
CA LYS A 581 -20.06 8.91 -8.88
C LYS A 581 -19.55 8.78 -7.45
N VAL A 582 -18.24 8.84 -7.28
CA VAL A 582 -17.53 8.77 -6.01
C VAL A 582 -16.90 10.12 -5.75
N ARG A 583 -17.30 10.78 -4.66
CA ARG A 583 -16.75 12.05 -4.23
C ARG A 583 -15.83 11.81 -3.04
N LEU A 584 -14.56 12.21 -3.15
CA LEU A 584 -13.57 12.09 -2.09
C LEU A 584 -13.04 13.48 -1.70
N PRO A 585 -12.83 13.78 -0.42
CA PRO A 585 -12.19 15.03 0.00
C PRO A 585 -10.71 15.05 -0.42
N LEU A 586 -10.17 16.24 -0.71
CA LEU A 586 -8.76 16.45 -1.08
C LEU A 586 -7.79 16.42 0.11
N THR A 587 -8.28 16.51 1.34
CA THR A 587 -7.46 16.81 2.52
C THR A 587 -7.21 15.61 3.42
N LEU A 588 -6.27 15.78 4.37
CA LEU A 588 -6.30 15.12 5.68
C LEU A 588 -7.75 14.97 6.17
N ALA A 589 -8.04 13.89 6.90
CA ALA A 589 -9.37 13.58 7.42
C ALA A 589 -9.88 14.70 8.35
N ILE A 590 -10.35 15.80 7.76
CA ILE A 590 -10.99 16.94 8.39
C ILE A 590 -12.48 16.73 8.16
N MET A 591 -13.25 16.91 9.22
CA MET A 591 -14.68 16.71 9.19
C MET A 591 -15.37 17.86 9.92
N ASP A 592 -16.51 18.30 9.39
CA ASP A 592 -17.39 19.21 10.10
C ASP A 592 -18.07 18.45 11.25
N GLY A 593 -17.81 18.90 12.48
CA GLY A 593 -18.31 18.29 13.69
C GLY A 593 -19.21 19.23 14.49
N MET A 594 -20.33 18.70 14.99
CA MET A 594 -21.11 19.32 16.06
C MET A 594 -20.54 18.89 17.40
N SER A 595 -20.09 19.87 18.19
CA SER A 595 -19.54 19.63 19.52
C SER A 595 -20.66 19.59 20.55
N VAL A 596 -20.76 18.48 21.28
CA VAL A 596 -21.75 18.25 22.34
C VAL A 596 -21.04 17.96 23.65
N ARG A 597 -21.63 18.42 24.74
CA ARG A 597 -21.14 18.19 26.10
C ARG A 597 -22.05 17.21 26.84
N VAL A 598 -21.43 16.29 27.58
CA VAL A 598 -22.09 15.38 28.51
C VAL A 598 -21.28 15.40 29.81
N SER A 599 -21.87 15.93 30.88
CA SER A 599 -21.17 16.31 32.10
C SER A 599 -19.96 17.22 31.78
N ASP A 600 -18.74 16.80 32.14
CA ASP A 600 -17.51 17.54 31.86
C ASP A 600 -16.82 17.10 30.56
N GLU A 601 -17.35 16.07 29.90
CA GLU A 601 -16.75 15.46 28.70
C GLU A 601 -17.33 16.08 27.42
N VAL A 602 -16.46 16.26 26.42
CA VAL A 602 -16.84 16.81 25.10
C VAL A 602 -16.72 15.73 24.03
N TYR A 603 -17.79 15.57 23.26
CA TYR A 603 -17.88 14.65 22.14
C TYR A 603 -18.15 15.40 20.84
N ILE A 604 -17.71 14.82 19.73
CA ILE A 604 -17.97 15.36 18.39
C ILE A 604 -18.90 14.43 17.63
N LEU A 605 -20.00 14.99 17.13
CA LEU A 605 -20.92 14.32 16.21
C LEU A 605 -20.62 14.76 14.77
N PRO A 606 -20.46 13.85 13.81
CA PRO A 606 -20.36 14.21 12.38
C PRO A 606 -21.60 15.02 11.97
N LEU A 607 -21.40 16.26 11.49
CA LEU A 607 -22.51 17.16 11.16
C LEU A 607 -23.42 16.56 10.07
N ALA A 608 -22.84 15.82 9.13
CA ALA A 608 -23.57 15.12 8.07
C ALA A 608 -24.60 14.09 8.59
N SER A 609 -24.45 13.62 9.83
CA SER A 609 -25.38 12.68 10.46
C SER A 609 -26.42 13.35 11.38
N VAL A 610 -26.29 14.66 11.63
CA VAL A 610 -27.19 15.42 12.52
C VAL A 610 -28.34 15.99 11.69
N ILE A 611 -29.58 15.62 12.02
CA ILE A 611 -30.78 16.14 11.33
C ILE A 611 -31.27 17.43 11.98
N GLU A 612 -31.59 17.35 13.28
CA GLU A 612 -32.14 18.45 14.05
C GLU A 612 -31.77 18.29 15.54
N SER A 613 -31.90 19.37 16.30
CA SER A 613 -31.75 19.34 17.75
C SER A 613 -32.86 20.15 18.41
N PHE A 614 -33.34 19.69 19.56
CA PHE A 614 -34.42 20.35 20.30
C PHE A 614 -34.28 20.09 21.80
N GLN A 615 -34.82 21.00 22.60
CA GLN A 615 -34.91 20.82 24.06
C GLN A 615 -36.15 20.01 24.40
N ILE A 616 -36.02 19.12 25.38
CA ILE A 616 -37.13 18.28 25.83
C ILE A 616 -37.41 18.44 27.32
N LYS A 617 -38.67 18.30 27.70
CA LYS A 617 -39.03 18.18 29.12
C LYS A 617 -38.98 16.70 29.53
N PRO A 618 -38.61 16.39 30.78
CA PRO A 618 -38.61 15.01 31.25
C PRO A 618 -39.94 14.26 31.08
N SER A 619 -41.07 14.99 31.01
CA SER A 619 -42.42 14.45 30.77
C SER A 619 -42.64 13.89 29.36
N ASP A 620 -41.81 14.27 28.39
CA ASP A 620 -42.00 13.92 26.99
C ASP A 620 -41.25 12.63 26.61
N ILE A 621 -40.46 12.09 27.55
CA ILE A 621 -39.75 10.81 27.44
C ILE A 621 -40.65 9.70 28.01
N ASN A 622 -41.05 8.78 27.14
CA ASN A 622 -41.87 7.62 27.52
C ASN A 622 -40.97 6.39 27.70
N THR A 623 -41.12 5.68 28.81
CA THR A 623 -40.40 4.42 29.05
C THR A 623 -41.28 3.22 28.71
N VAL A 624 -40.79 2.33 27.84
CA VAL A 624 -41.51 1.11 27.42
C VAL A 624 -41.12 -0.08 28.31
N ALA A 625 -41.93 -1.15 28.32
CA ALA A 625 -41.83 -2.31 29.20
C ALA A 625 -40.47 -3.05 29.24
N GLN A 626 -39.53 -2.76 28.34
CA GLN A 626 -38.17 -3.32 28.33
C GLN A 626 -37.09 -2.34 28.84
N GLY A 627 -37.48 -1.17 29.38
CA GLY A 627 -36.55 -0.15 29.86
C GLY A 627 -36.00 0.78 28.77
N ALA A 628 -36.39 0.58 27.51
CA ALA A 628 -36.09 1.49 26.42
C ALA A 628 -36.90 2.79 26.57
N GLN A 629 -36.20 3.91 26.49
CA GLN A 629 -36.81 5.24 26.46
C GLN A 629 -37.10 5.65 25.03
N LEU A 630 -38.28 6.22 24.81
CA LEU A 630 -38.73 6.75 23.53
C LEU A 630 -39.08 8.23 23.69
N VAL A 631 -38.70 9.04 22.71
CA VAL A 631 -39.17 10.41 22.55
C VAL A 631 -40.11 10.48 21.35
N LYS A 632 -41.21 11.21 21.49
CA LYS A 632 -42.07 11.54 20.35
C LYS A 632 -41.57 12.84 19.72
N VAL A 633 -41.06 12.77 18.50
CA VAL A 633 -40.65 13.93 17.70
C VAL A 633 -41.65 14.09 16.56
N ARG A 634 -42.45 15.15 16.62
CA ARG A 634 -43.61 15.36 15.72
C ARG A 634 -44.59 14.18 15.82
N ASP A 635 -44.66 13.32 14.82
CA ASP A 635 -45.53 12.14 14.78
C ASP A 635 -44.77 10.79 14.82
N GLU A 636 -43.45 10.83 14.97
CA GLU A 636 -42.59 9.65 14.98
C GLU A 636 -42.04 9.38 16.39
N TYR A 637 -42.01 8.11 16.81
CA TYR A 637 -41.37 7.70 18.06
C TYR A 637 -39.94 7.25 17.79
N MET A 638 -38.98 7.89 18.45
CA MET A 638 -37.56 7.62 18.28
C MET A 638 -36.97 7.08 19.58
N PRO A 639 -36.09 6.06 19.54
CA PRO A 639 -35.36 5.61 20.72
C PRO A 639 -34.41 6.69 21.21
N VAL A 640 -34.34 6.84 22.53
CA VAL A 640 -33.43 7.77 23.21
C VAL A 640 -32.19 6.99 23.66
N ILE A 641 -31.02 7.48 23.29
CA ILE A 641 -29.74 7.02 23.81
C ILE A 641 -29.18 8.09 24.74
N GLU A 642 -29.02 7.72 26.01
CA GLU A 642 -28.32 8.54 26.98
C GLU A 642 -26.80 8.35 26.82
N LEU A 643 -26.10 9.35 26.26
CA LEU A 643 -24.66 9.25 26.01
C LEU A 643 -23.86 8.98 27.29
N GLU A 644 -24.33 9.48 28.44
CA GLU A 644 -23.74 9.22 29.75
C GLU A 644 -23.65 7.71 30.07
N ARG A 645 -24.72 6.95 29.77
CA ARG A 645 -24.78 5.50 30.03
C ARG A 645 -24.00 4.72 29.00
N VAL A 646 -23.91 5.24 27.77
CA VAL A 646 -23.13 4.61 26.71
C VAL A 646 -21.65 4.64 27.03
N PHE A 647 -21.15 5.78 27.49
CA PHE A 647 -19.72 6.02 27.73
C PHE A 647 -19.32 5.90 29.21
N ASN A 648 -20.25 5.50 30.09
CA ASN A 648 -20.04 5.40 31.54
C ASN A 648 -19.46 6.69 32.13
N VAL A 649 -19.98 7.85 31.72
CA VAL A 649 -19.52 9.16 32.20
C VAL A 649 -20.07 9.35 33.63
N PRO A 650 -19.21 9.60 34.63
CA PRO A 650 -19.66 9.81 35.99
C PRO A 650 -20.38 11.17 36.11
N ARG A 651 -21.67 11.16 36.49
CA ARG A 651 -22.40 12.38 36.89
C ARG A 651 -22.39 12.53 38.41
N PHE A 652 -21.91 13.67 38.87
CA PHE A 652 -21.85 13.99 40.30
C PHE A 652 -23.03 14.85 40.78
N GLU A 653 -23.74 15.54 39.89
CA GLU A 653 -24.94 16.32 40.22
C GLU A 653 -25.99 16.22 39.09
N PHE A 654 -27.26 15.93 39.44
CA PHE A 654 -28.41 16.14 38.54
C PHE A 654 -28.77 17.62 38.56
N ASN A 655 -28.01 18.46 37.84
CA ASN A 655 -28.46 19.83 37.64
C ASN A 655 -29.65 19.84 36.67
N ALA A 656 -30.70 20.56 37.06
CA ALA A 656 -32.03 20.56 36.45
C ALA A 656 -32.09 21.34 35.12
N THR A 657 -31.09 21.19 34.25
CA THR A 657 -31.15 21.72 32.89
C THR A 657 -31.98 20.76 32.04
N SER A 658 -32.93 21.29 31.27
CA SER A 658 -33.67 20.47 30.30
C SER A 658 -32.69 19.87 29.31
N PRO A 659 -32.56 18.54 29.22
CA PRO A 659 -31.60 17.92 28.33
C PRO A 659 -31.91 18.27 26.87
N ILE A 660 -30.86 18.39 26.07
CA ILE A 660 -30.98 18.60 24.63
C ILE A 660 -30.99 17.23 23.96
N MET A 661 -31.91 17.05 23.02
CA MET A 661 -31.94 15.88 22.15
C MET A 661 -31.36 16.26 20.80
N VAL A 662 -30.36 15.49 20.35
CA VAL A 662 -29.77 15.60 19.01
C VAL A 662 -30.21 14.40 18.20
N VAL A 663 -31.01 14.63 17.15
CA VAL A 663 -31.47 13.56 16.28
C VAL A 663 -30.39 13.25 15.27
N VAL A 664 -29.93 12.00 15.27
CA VAL A 664 -28.96 11.49 14.30
C VAL A 664 -29.59 10.45 13.39
N GLU A 665 -29.21 10.46 12.12
CA GLU A 665 -29.61 9.45 11.13
C GLU A 665 -28.40 8.62 10.71
N SER A 666 -28.59 7.30 10.67
CA SER A 666 -27.69 6.41 9.94
C SER A 666 -28.46 5.23 9.37
N ASP A 667 -28.13 4.83 8.13
CA ASP A 667 -28.76 3.73 7.41
C ASP A 667 -30.32 3.80 7.40
N GLY A 668 -30.87 5.02 7.31
CA GLY A 668 -32.32 5.29 7.28
C GLY A 668 -33.05 5.11 8.62
N ALA A 669 -32.32 4.85 9.71
CA ALA A 669 -32.86 4.78 11.06
C ALA A 669 -32.45 6.02 11.86
N ARG A 670 -33.38 6.51 12.68
CA ARG A 670 -33.22 7.73 13.49
C ARG A 670 -33.18 7.41 14.97
N VAL A 671 -32.28 8.09 15.67
CA VAL A 671 -32.11 7.96 17.11
C VAL A 671 -31.91 9.34 17.72
N ALA A 672 -32.49 9.57 18.89
CA ALA A 672 -32.28 10.79 19.65
C ALA A 672 -31.16 10.58 20.68
N LEU A 673 -30.08 11.34 20.57
CA LEU A 673 -28.98 11.36 21.53
C LEU A 673 -29.25 12.42 22.59
N MET A 674 -29.27 12.01 23.86
CA MET A 674 -29.43 12.94 24.98
C MET A 674 -28.07 13.53 25.38
N VAL A 675 -27.98 14.85 25.37
CA VAL A 675 -26.79 15.63 25.70
C VAL A 675 -27.14 16.80 26.63
N ASP A 676 -26.14 17.32 27.35
CA ASP A 676 -26.34 18.43 28.28
C ASP A 676 -26.31 19.79 27.57
N GLU A 677 -25.37 19.96 26.63
CA GLU A 677 -25.16 21.24 25.96
C GLU A 677 -24.64 21.04 24.52
N LEU A 678 -25.02 21.96 23.63
CA LEU A 678 -24.46 22.10 22.29
C LEU A 678 -23.43 23.23 22.30
N LEU A 679 -22.16 22.90 22.09
CA LEU A 679 -21.05 23.87 22.12
C LEU A 679 -20.86 24.58 20.76
N GLY A 680 -21.40 24.00 19.69
CA GLY A 680 -21.40 24.59 18.35
C GLY A 680 -20.72 23.73 17.28
N GLN A 681 -20.62 24.28 16.07
CA GLN A 681 -20.02 23.62 14.92
C GLN A 681 -18.57 24.06 14.76
N GLN A 682 -17.68 23.10 14.47
CA GLN A 682 -16.29 23.36 14.15
C GLN A 682 -15.71 22.27 13.25
N GLN A 683 -14.73 22.65 12.43
CA GLN A 683 -13.93 21.71 11.66
C GLN A 683 -12.92 21.04 12.58
N VAL A 684 -12.96 19.71 12.60
CA VAL A 684 -12.08 18.91 13.45
C VAL A 684 -11.18 18.02 12.61
N VAL A 685 -9.90 17.92 12.99
CA VAL A 685 -8.96 16.97 12.39
C VAL A 685 -9.15 15.62 13.08
N ILE A 686 -9.50 14.59 12.31
CA ILE A 686 -9.66 13.22 12.80
C ILE A 686 -8.27 12.61 12.97
N LYS A 687 -7.93 12.25 14.21
CA LYS A 687 -6.77 11.43 14.54
C LYS A 687 -7.25 10.00 14.80
N ASN A 688 -6.60 9.03 14.14
CA ASN A 688 -6.87 7.62 14.37
C ASN A 688 -6.36 7.22 15.77
N LEU A 689 -7.17 6.48 16.52
CA LEU A 689 -6.86 5.97 17.86
C LEU A 689 -6.16 4.59 17.82
N GLU A 690 -6.17 3.90 16.68
CA GLU A 690 -5.85 2.47 16.55
C GLU A 690 -4.39 2.10 16.84
N SER A 691 -3.42 3.00 16.69
CA SER A 691 -2.01 2.70 16.96
C SER A 691 -1.72 2.55 18.45
N ASN A 692 -2.50 3.19 19.33
CA ASN A 692 -2.24 3.26 20.76
C ASN A 692 -3.38 2.69 21.64
N TYR A 693 -4.59 2.53 21.09
CA TYR A 693 -5.78 2.14 21.84
C TYR A 693 -6.53 1.01 21.14
N ARG A 694 -7.12 0.11 21.93
CA ARG A 694 -8.05 -0.90 21.41
C ARG A 694 -9.28 -0.20 20.83
N ARG A 695 -9.85 -0.76 19.76
CA ARG A 695 -11.09 -0.27 19.14
C ARG A 695 -12.18 -0.11 20.19
N VAL A 696 -12.55 1.13 20.49
CA VAL A 696 -13.63 1.44 21.43
C VAL A 696 -14.94 1.46 20.65
N PRO A 697 -15.96 0.69 21.05
CA PRO A 697 -17.24 0.68 20.36
C PRO A 697 -17.89 2.07 20.40
N ASN A 698 -18.57 2.45 19.32
CA ASN A 698 -19.27 3.74 19.14
C ASN A 698 -18.36 4.98 19.03
N ILE A 699 -17.06 4.80 18.81
CA ILE A 699 -16.10 5.88 18.55
C ILE A 699 -15.40 5.62 17.21
N SER A 700 -15.38 6.63 16.35
CA SER A 700 -14.72 6.57 15.04
C SER A 700 -13.31 7.17 15.04
N GLY A 701 -12.98 8.01 16.03
CA GLY A 701 -11.66 8.62 16.18
C GLY A 701 -11.62 9.61 17.33
N ALA A 702 -10.55 10.40 17.40
CA ALA A 702 -10.43 11.50 18.33
C ALA A 702 -9.95 12.77 17.64
N THR A 703 -10.18 13.90 18.28
CA THR A 703 -9.65 15.19 17.87
C THR A 703 -9.15 15.97 19.07
N ILE A 704 -8.37 17.02 18.82
CA ILE A 704 -7.87 17.93 19.86
C ILE A 704 -8.60 19.26 19.66
N LEU A 705 -9.30 19.70 20.71
CA LEU A 705 -10.06 20.94 20.73
C LEU A 705 -9.14 22.16 20.87
N GLY A 706 -9.70 23.34 20.58
CA GLY A 706 -9.02 24.64 20.74
C GLY A 706 -8.56 24.97 22.18
N ASP A 707 -8.99 24.22 23.19
CA ASP A 707 -8.50 24.32 24.57
C ASP A 707 -7.43 23.27 24.92
N GLY A 708 -7.02 22.45 23.95
CA GLY A 708 -6.04 21.37 24.12
C GLY A 708 -6.64 20.08 24.69
N LYS A 709 -7.94 20.05 25.02
CA LYS A 709 -8.60 18.82 25.46
C LYS A 709 -8.83 17.88 24.29
N VAL A 710 -8.81 16.58 24.59
CA VAL A 710 -9.17 15.54 23.61
C VAL A 710 -10.68 15.40 23.59
N ALA A 711 -11.28 15.43 22.41
CA ALA A 711 -12.69 15.11 22.19
C ALA A 711 -12.81 13.84 21.35
N LEU A 712 -13.74 12.97 21.72
CA LEU A 712 -13.99 11.71 21.02
C LEU A 712 -15.03 11.92 19.92
N ILE A 713 -14.73 11.42 18.72
CA ILE A 713 -15.64 11.48 17.58
C ILE A 713 -16.55 10.25 17.62
N LEU A 714 -17.85 10.49 17.65
CA LEU A 714 -18.86 9.45 17.80
C LEU A 714 -19.12 8.74 16.48
N ASP A 715 -19.15 7.40 16.52
CA ASP A 715 -19.64 6.58 15.41
C ASP A 715 -21.16 6.48 15.51
N THR A 716 -21.85 7.35 14.77
CA THR A 716 -23.32 7.42 14.75
C THR A 716 -23.96 6.16 14.18
N SER A 717 -23.29 5.46 13.26
CA SER A 717 -23.78 4.18 12.72
C SER A 717 -23.75 3.08 13.78
N GLY A 718 -22.69 3.04 14.59
CA GLY A 718 -22.59 2.18 15.76
C GLY A 718 -23.69 2.45 16.80
N LEU A 719 -23.91 3.72 17.13
CA LEU A 719 -24.96 4.14 18.07
C LEU A 719 -26.36 3.75 17.59
N VAL A 720 -26.66 3.99 16.31
CA VAL A 720 -27.96 3.64 15.71
C VAL A 720 -28.19 2.13 15.73
N ARG A 721 -27.17 1.32 15.40
CA ARG A 721 -27.27 -0.15 15.49
C ARG A 721 -27.51 -0.65 16.90
N ARG A 722 -26.90 -0.01 17.90
CA ARG A 722 -27.11 -0.36 19.31
C ARG A 722 -28.57 -0.14 19.74
N SER A 723 -29.25 0.88 19.23
CA SER A 723 -30.66 1.13 19.59
C SER A 723 -31.63 0.05 19.11
N ARG A 724 -31.21 -0.81 18.17
CA ARG A 724 -32.03 -1.90 17.60
C ARG A 724 -31.95 -3.21 18.40
N HIS A 725 -31.02 -3.32 19.36
CA HIS A 725 -30.76 -4.53 20.15
C HIS A 725 -30.78 -4.20 21.64
#